data_AF-A0A5Q0JUZ2-F1
#
_entry.id   AF-A0A5Q0JUZ2-F1
#
_cell.length_a   1.000
_cell.length_b   1.000
_cell.length_c   1.000
_cell.angle_alpha   90.00
_cell.angle_beta   90.00
_cell.angle_gamma   90.00
#
_symmetry.space_group_name_H-M   'P 1'
#
loop_
_entity.id
_entity.type
_entity.pdbx_description
1 polymer ?
#
loop_
_entity_poly.entity_id
_entity_poly.type
_entity_poly.pdbx_seq_one_letter_code
_entity_poly.pdbx_strand_id
1 'polypeptide(L)'
;MRFLFLILLSVFLFSCNNSTKEKDGFVNGILEDFSKMPDSVIYKGFAILDTIQLKPVDELVKELRRIPDLQEIGVGDELLRFRLKNGPVMLIKLKEFSSLTKGGATNTAIPPKLLLNTVIAEENSANVVGAQRGENRQHKKALILAPYEWQFENDDAKVPYSKLKNHRNYKGNINYKSNKTEASQNITIDDYLSFNDYDMVYLSSHGSKTCNMKGDAIESTSNCHSYISSGIKFRKNERQQLFDLLKSKNVRGIAFGEAEMFFIPKFFSNAYSELNNKLFIFSACQLGQEGDLGRTFSGILKNGQLFYWQNTIAVKDAFKAFDNMFDRMLQYGETAPTAFENMPDNLKKNIPLYKSEKKRGDSVEVFNYLKMATKGHAMHIIEPISFIDEKTKKELQEDTVYPFEGILEDDQPEEASFTLEFLGYTAQEMEEKSMSFSLKVDGNTVLDHVAFVPDADPYDNIEVKTGKNEKITRVTFKSVNLKKDLKKNSKVKLEAFFHFNEENYGYQMINVSTGSSDMRIVMKAPGGTINMFFDADNYGLKMTHPSEGQTMYSDAEGYVYVNVPGKGWMKTKLAQMFGAMAQLVPIKMDITGLKMNKGSVMHKIPAFAAEINISMLEKEPKAKKISGGIGTEKTVFIYEGRLTITFDSKKRLESLVENGANIHYYYEEQHITMPSAQTLTMSSFIN
;
A
#
# COMPACT_ATOMS: atom_id res chain seq x y z
N MET A 1 59.31 32.99 5.66
CA MET A 1 58.76 33.82 4.55
C MET A 1 57.57 33.15 3.86
N ARG A 2 56.50 32.85 4.61
CA ARG A 2 55.17 32.47 4.07
C ARG A 2 54.03 33.25 4.75
N PHE A 3 54.38 34.16 5.67
CA PHE A 3 53.46 35.08 6.35
C PHE A 3 53.23 36.40 5.59
N LEU A 4 53.89 36.62 4.44
CA LEU A 4 53.64 37.82 3.61
C LEU A 4 52.60 37.61 2.49
N PHE A 5 52.18 36.36 2.22
CA PHE A 5 51.13 36.08 1.22
C PHE A 5 49.72 35.99 1.82
N LEU A 6 49.62 35.87 3.16
CA LEU A 6 48.35 35.92 3.89
C LEU A 6 47.94 37.34 4.29
N ILE A 7 48.83 38.33 4.18
CA ILE A 7 48.57 39.73 4.53
C ILE A 7 48.05 40.54 3.32
N LEU A 8 48.29 40.11 2.08
CA LEU A 8 47.71 40.78 0.90
C LEU A 8 46.27 40.33 0.58
N LEU A 9 45.82 39.17 1.07
CA LEU A 9 44.43 38.72 0.91
C LEU A 9 43.50 39.23 2.02
N SER A 10 44.07 39.70 3.14
CA SER A 10 43.32 40.30 4.26
C SER A 10 43.11 41.82 4.11
N VAL A 11 43.79 42.46 3.14
CA VAL A 11 43.60 43.89 2.82
C VAL A 11 42.45 44.13 1.82
N PHE A 12 41.98 43.12 1.08
CA PHE A 12 40.77 43.24 0.25
C PHE A 12 39.46 42.89 0.98
N LEU A 13 39.53 42.37 2.20
CA LEU A 13 38.35 42.02 3.01
C LEU A 13 37.99 43.07 4.07
N PHE A 14 38.69 44.21 4.12
CA PHE A 14 38.38 45.34 5.02
C PHE A 14 38.49 46.72 4.34
N SER A 15 37.98 46.84 3.10
CA SER A 15 37.49 48.13 2.60
C SER A 15 35.98 48.02 2.32
N CYS A 16 35.23 47.86 3.40
CA CYS A 16 33.80 48.05 3.44
C CYS A 16 33.50 48.83 4.72
N ASN A 17 33.51 50.16 4.63
CA ASN A 17 32.53 50.93 5.37
C ASN A 17 32.24 52.29 4.74
N ASN A 18 30.94 52.56 4.65
CA ASN A 18 30.27 53.86 4.59
C ASN A 18 30.21 54.63 3.26
N SER A 19 29.28 54.22 2.40
CA SER A 19 28.03 54.96 2.10
C SER A 19 27.21 54.07 1.16
N THR A 20 25.96 53.68 1.38
CA THR A 20 24.80 54.41 1.87
C THR A 20 23.81 53.39 2.47
N LYS A 21 23.32 53.68 3.68
CA LYS A 21 22.16 53.02 4.29
C LYS A 21 20.91 53.38 3.50
N GLU A 22 20.36 52.45 2.73
CA GLU A 22 18.95 52.43 2.31
C GLU A 22 18.74 51.17 1.46
N LYS A 23 18.38 50.03 2.09
CA LYS A 23 17.62 48.94 1.44
C LYS A 23 17.25 47.75 2.33
N ASP A 24 17.71 47.67 3.57
CA ASP A 24 17.25 46.61 4.49
C ASP A 24 15.95 46.96 5.24
N GLY A 25 15.43 48.18 5.06
CA GLY A 25 14.14 48.60 5.63
C GLY A 25 12.91 48.21 4.80
N PHE A 26 13.06 47.83 3.53
CA PHE A 26 11.91 47.67 2.64
C PHE A 26 11.27 46.27 2.71
N VAL A 27 12.06 45.22 2.90
CA VAL A 27 11.53 43.84 2.95
C VAL A 27 10.97 43.50 4.33
N ASN A 28 11.65 43.90 5.41
CA ASN A 28 11.14 43.74 6.78
C ASN A 28 9.99 44.69 7.08
N GLY A 29 9.97 45.89 6.50
CA GLY A 29 8.84 46.81 6.61
C GLY A 29 7.56 46.28 5.96
N ILE A 30 7.65 45.62 4.80
CA ILE A 30 6.49 45.01 4.13
C ILE A 30 5.94 43.83 4.94
N LEU A 31 6.81 42.97 5.49
CA LEU A 31 6.40 41.81 6.31
C LEU A 31 5.87 42.21 7.71
N GLU A 32 6.39 43.28 8.32
CA GLU A 32 5.83 43.85 9.56
C GLU A 32 4.50 44.58 9.35
N ASP A 33 4.19 45.05 8.14
CA ASP A 33 2.94 45.76 7.84
C ASP A 33 1.75 44.78 7.74
N PHE A 34 1.96 43.56 7.22
CA PHE A 34 0.91 42.53 7.14
C PHE A 34 0.47 42.01 8.51
N SER A 35 1.37 41.90 9.49
CA SER A 35 1.05 41.36 10.82
C SER A 35 0.24 42.32 11.70
N LYS A 36 0.14 43.59 11.30
CA LYS A 36 -0.65 44.64 11.98
C LYS A 36 -1.98 44.92 11.27
N MET A 37 -2.23 44.29 10.12
CA MET A 37 -3.49 44.44 9.39
C MET A 37 -4.57 43.52 9.99
N PRO A 38 -5.78 44.03 10.28
CA PRO A 38 -6.86 43.17 10.72
C PRO A 38 -7.24 42.19 9.61
N ASP A 39 -7.29 40.89 9.92
CA ASP A 39 -7.66 39.83 8.98
C ASP A 39 -8.98 40.12 8.23
N SER A 40 -9.92 40.79 8.91
CA SER A 40 -11.19 41.24 8.32
C SER A 40 -11.05 42.14 7.08
N VAL A 41 -9.97 42.93 6.97
CA VAL A 41 -9.71 43.80 5.81
C VAL A 41 -9.09 43.00 4.67
N ILE A 42 -8.25 42.02 4.98
CA ILE A 42 -7.66 41.09 4.01
C ILE A 42 -8.75 40.22 3.38
N TYR A 43 -9.62 39.62 4.21
CA TYR A 43 -10.75 38.81 3.73
C TYR A 43 -11.75 39.63 2.91
N LYS A 44 -12.02 40.90 3.28
CA LYS A 44 -12.83 41.80 2.44
C LYS A 44 -12.19 42.03 1.06
N GLY A 45 -10.88 42.23 1.00
CA GLY A 45 -10.13 42.39 -0.25
C GLY A 45 -10.26 41.17 -1.16
N PHE A 46 -10.13 39.96 -0.60
CA PHE A 46 -10.32 38.72 -1.36
C PHE A 46 -11.78 38.46 -1.76
N ALA A 47 -12.76 38.75 -0.89
CA ALA A 47 -14.17 38.63 -1.25
C ALA A 47 -14.57 39.57 -2.41
N ILE A 48 -13.94 40.75 -2.52
CA ILE A 48 -14.10 41.64 -3.68
C ILE A 48 -13.47 41.00 -4.93
N LEU A 49 -12.31 40.35 -4.82
CA LEU A 49 -11.72 39.62 -5.95
C LEU A 49 -12.60 38.45 -6.41
N ASP A 50 -13.21 37.73 -5.47
CA ASP A 50 -14.06 36.56 -5.77
C ASP A 50 -15.41 36.94 -6.39
N THR A 51 -15.90 38.15 -6.11
CA THR A 51 -17.15 38.68 -6.71
C THR A 51 -16.92 39.36 -8.06
N ILE A 52 -15.68 39.68 -8.41
CA ILE A 52 -15.29 40.21 -9.73
C ILE A 52 -15.29 39.07 -10.76
N GLN A 53 -16.46 38.77 -11.32
CA GLN A 53 -16.58 37.99 -12.56
C GLN A 53 -15.99 38.80 -13.73
N LEU A 54 -15.49 38.11 -14.77
CA LEU A 54 -14.81 38.65 -15.97
C LEU A 54 -15.68 39.68 -16.76
N LYS A 55 -15.84 40.89 -16.22
CA LYS A 55 -16.50 42.04 -16.85
C LYS A 55 -15.47 42.97 -17.52
N PRO A 56 -15.89 43.85 -18.45
CA PRO A 56 -15.03 44.90 -19.00
C PRO A 56 -14.41 45.79 -17.91
N VAL A 57 -13.16 46.19 -18.12
CA VAL A 57 -12.34 46.95 -17.13
C VAL A 57 -13.06 48.22 -16.65
N ASP A 58 -13.77 48.90 -17.54
CA ASP A 58 -14.48 50.15 -17.30
C ASP A 58 -15.63 49.97 -16.28
N GLU A 59 -16.29 48.82 -16.31
CA GLU A 59 -17.34 48.45 -15.35
C GLU A 59 -16.73 48.06 -14.01
N LEU A 60 -15.62 47.32 -14.01
CA LEU A 60 -14.89 46.96 -12.79
C LEU A 60 -14.40 48.20 -12.04
N VAL A 61 -13.87 49.19 -12.75
CA VAL A 61 -13.43 50.46 -12.15
C VAL A 61 -14.62 51.22 -11.55
N LYS A 62 -15.79 51.21 -12.20
CA LYS A 62 -17.01 51.85 -11.67
C LYS A 62 -17.54 51.13 -10.43
N GLU A 63 -17.50 49.80 -10.39
CA GLU A 63 -17.91 49.01 -9.23
C GLU A 63 -16.95 49.20 -8.05
N LEU A 64 -15.64 49.12 -8.28
CA LEU A 64 -14.64 49.35 -7.24
C LEU A 64 -14.75 50.75 -6.63
N ARG A 65 -14.99 51.78 -7.44
CA ARG A 65 -15.18 53.17 -6.95
C ARG A 65 -16.42 53.37 -6.08
N ARG A 66 -17.36 52.42 -6.05
CA ARG A 66 -18.53 52.45 -5.17
C ARG A 66 -18.25 51.85 -3.80
N ILE A 67 -17.08 51.22 -3.60
CA ILE A 67 -16.69 50.64 -2.33
C ILE A 67 -16.30 51.77 -1.37
N PRO A 68 -16.99 51.95 -0.22
CA PRO A 68 -16.77 53.08 0.68
C PRO A 68 -15.35 53.15 1.26
N ASP A 69 -14.70 51.99 1.39
CA ASP A 69 -13.37 51.86 1.99
C ASP A 69 -12.25 51.84 0.93
N LEU A 70 -12.53 52.14 -0.34
CA LEU A 70 -11.50 52.18 -1.38
C LEU A 70 -10.59 53.41 -1.22
N GLN A 71 -9.29 53.17 -1.04
CA GLN A 71 -8.27 54.20 -0.86
C GLN A 71 -7.50 54.49 -2.16
N GLU A 72 -7.16 53.45 -2.93
CA GLU A 72 -6.41 53.60 -4.18
C GLU A 72 -7.00 52.71 -5.28
N ILE A 73 -6.96 53.20 -6.51
CA ILE A 73 -7.22 52.39 -7.71
C ILE A 73 -6.33 52.88 -8.85
N GLY A 74 -5.73 51.95 -9.59
CA GLY A 74 -4.93 52.22 -10.77
C GLY A 74 -5.19 51.17 -11.84
N VAL A 75 -5.26 51.60 -13.09
CA VAL A 75 -5.45 50.73 -14.25
C VAL A 75 -4.25 50.89 -15.15
N GLY A 76 -3.56 49.79 -15.45
CA GLY A 76 -2.54 49.68 -16.47
C GLY A 76 -2.94 48.65 -17.52
N ASP A 77 -2.10 48.48 -18.55
CA ASP A 77 -2.43 47.72 -19.77
C ASP A 77 -2.77 46.24 -19.49
N GLU A 78 -2.16 45.64 -18.46
CA GLU A 78 -2.38 44.23 -18.08
C GLU A 78 -2.89 44.04 -16.64
N LEU A 79 -2.97 45.13 -15.86
CA LEU A 79 -3.19 45.05 -14.42
C LEU A 79 -4.10 46.17 -13.93
N LEU A 80 -5.14 45.81 -13.22
CA LEU A 80 -5.88 46.72 -12.35
C LEU A 80 -5.40 46.49 -10.93
N ARG A 81 -4.96 47.55 -10.24
CA ARG A 81 -4.62 47.52 -8.82
C ARG A 81 -5.64 48.32 -8.02
N PHE A 82 -5.96 47.85 -6.83
CA PHE A 82 -6.77 48.63 -5.88
C PHE A 82 -6.34 48.37 -4.45
N ARG A 83 -6.58 49.33 -3.54
CA ARG A 83 -6.25 49.21 -2.13
C ARG A 83 -7.42 49.69 -1.29
N LEU A 84 -7.85 48.90 -0.32
CA LEU A 84 -8.80 49.33 0.70
C LEU A 84 -8.07 50.05 1.84
N LYS A 85 -8.75 50.92 2.56
CA LYS A 85 -8.21 51.63 3.72
C LYS A 85 -7.63 50.64 4.73
N ASN A 86 -6.35 50.83 5.08
CA ASN A 86 -5.57 49.93 5.95
C ASN A 86 -5.43 48.49 5.44
N GLY A 87 -5.73 48.23 4.17
CA GLY A 87 -5.59 46.93 3.52
C GLY A 87 -4.35 46.87 2.62
N PRO A 88 -3.99 45.66 2.16
CA PRO A 88 -2.92 45.49 1.19
C PRO A 88 -3.36 45.96 -0.21
N VAL A 89 -2.38 46.21 -1.08
CA VAL A 89 -2.65 46.47 -2.50
C VAL A 89 -3.01 45.15 -3.16
N MET A 90 -4.23 45.09 -3.71
CA MET A 90 -4.73 43.97 -4.48
C MET A 90 -4.42 44.18 -5.96
N LEU A 91 -4.01 43.12 -6.64
CA LEU A 91 -3.66 43.14 -8.06
C LEU A 91 -4.56 42.17 -8.84
N ILE A 92 -5.23 42.68 -9.87
CA ILE A 92 -6.08 41.94 -10.80
C ILE A 92 -5.40 41.94 -12.15
N LYS A 93 -5.12 40.75 -12.69
CA LYS A 93 -4.64 40.60 -14.06
C LYS A 93 -5.81 40.73 -15.04
N LEU A 94 -5.75 41.75 -15.88
CA LEU A 94 -6.71 41.97 -16.95
C LEU A 94 -6.33 41.01 -18.09
N LYS A 95 -7.07 39.89 -18.26
CA LYS A 95 -6.95 39.07 -19.49
C LYS A 95 -7.41 39.92 -20.68
N GLU A 96 -6.75 39.75 -21.83
CA GLU A 96 -6.98 40.47 -23.10
C GLU A 96 -8.47 40.85 -23.33
N PHE A 97 -8.85 42.06 -22.94
CA PHE A 97 -10.06 42.73 -23.42
C PHE A 97 -9.71 43.81 -24.45
N SER A 98 -8.64 43.58 -25.22
CA SER A 98 -8.21 44.45 -26.32
C SER A 98 -8.18 43.68 -27.64
N SER A 99 -9.35 43.39 -28.18
CA SER A 99 -9.48 43.07 -29.61
C SER A 99 -10.65 43.80 -30.25
N LEU A 100 -10.66 45.13 -30.12
CA LEU A 100 -11.46 45.99 -30.99
C LEU A 100 -10.75 47.31 -31.28
N THR A 101 -9.49 47.29 -31.73
CA THR A 101 -8.94 48.38 -32.55
C THR A 101 -7.88 47.86 -33.53
N LYS A 102 -8.05 48.30 -34.78
CA LYS A 102 -7.34 47.95 -36.00
C LYS A 102 -5.82 48.17 -35.94
N GLY A 103 -5.08 47.25 -36.59
CA GLY A 103 -3.95 47.60 -37.46
C GLY A 103 -2.56 47.09 -37.07
N GLY A 104 -1.93 46.34 -37.99
CA GLY A 104 -0.49 46.51 -38.28
C GLY A 104 0.51 45.48 -37.74
N ALA A 105 0.89 44.55 -38.62
CA ALA A 105 2.24 44.01 -38.89
C ALA A 105 3.09 43.32 -37.78
N THR A 106 3.30 42.01 -38.01
CA THR A 106 4.54 41.22 -37.90
C THR A 106 5.37 41.25 -36.60
N ASN A 107 5.38 40.14 -35.84
CA ASN A 107 6.55 39.27 -35.67
C ASN A 107 6.31 38.08 -34.71
N THR A 108 6.81 36.92 -35.13
CA THR A 108 7.17 35.72 -34.34
C THR A 108 6.23 35.26 -33.22
N ALA A 109 5.29 34.40 -33.59
CA ALA A 109 4.45 33.66 -32.65
C ALA A 109 5.26 32.61 -31.86
N ILE A 110 5.50 32.88 -30.58
CA ILE A 110 5.67 31.85 -29.54
C ILE A 110 4.24 31.53 -29.07
N PRO A 111 3.76 30.28 -29.13
CA PRO A 111 2.40 29.98 -28.69
C PRO A 111 2.27 30.23 -27.18
N PRO A 112 1.22 30.90 -26.71
CA PRO A 112 1.04 31.21 -25.30
C PRO A 112 0.82 29.92 -24.52
N LYS A 113 1.51 29.82 -23.38
CA LYS A 113 1.27 28.82 -22.34
C LYS A 113 -0.20 28.88 -21.94
N LEU A 114 -0.98 27.91 -22.39
CA LEU A 114 -2.27 27.57 -21.80
C LEU A 114 -2.02 27.22 -20.33
N LEU A 115 -2.28 28.19 -19.45
CA LEU A 115 -2.49 27.95 -18.02
C LEU A 115 -3.71 27.05 -17.91
N LEU A 116 -3.42 25.76 -17.74
CA LEU A 116 -4.36 24.73 -17.35
C LEU A 116 -5.17 25.20 -16.15
N ASN A 117 -6.48 24.99 -16.26
CA ASN A 117 -7.47 25.10 -15.19
C ASN A 117 -6.87 24.71 -13.83
N THR A 118 -6.88 25.64 -12.88
CA THR A 118 -6.90 25.28 -11.47
C THR A 118 -8.23 24.58 -11.23
N VAL A 119 -8.21 23.26 -11.38
CA VAL A 119 -9.24 22.37 -10.83
C VAL A 119 -9.20 22.63 -9.32
N ILE A 120 -10.29 23.18 -8.79
CA ILE A 120 -10.58 23.12 -7.35
C ILE A 120 -10.45 21.64 -7.02
N ALA A 121 -9.53 21.29 -6.11
CA ALA A 121 -9.38 19.93 -5.65
C ALA A 121 -10.70 19.54 -4.97
N GLU A 122 -11.63 18.94 -5.72
CA GLU A 122 -12.61 18.04 -5.13
C GLU A 122 -11.80 17.10 -4.23
N GLU A 123 -12.22 16.93 -2.98
CA GLU A 123 -11.65 15.93 -2.09
C GLU A 123 -11.84 14.57 -2.76
N ASN A 124 -10.85 14.18 -3.56
CA ASN A 124 -10.86 12.92 -4.28
C ASN A 124 -10.66 11.83 -3.23
N SER A 125 -11.75 11.33 -2.66
CA SER A 125 -11.70 10.23 -1.72
C SER A 125 -10.91 9.07 -2.34
N ALA A 126 -10.14 8.37 -1.51
CA ALA A 126 -9.28 7.30 -2.00
C ALA A 126 -10.10 6.05 -2.37
N ASN A 127 -9.61 5.28 -3.34
CA ASN A 127 -10.11 3.96 -3.70
C ASN A 127 -8.94 3.08 -4.22
N VAL A 128 -9.21 1.85 -4.65
CA VAL A 128 -8.21 0.89 -5.14
C VAL A 128 -8.48 0.51 -6.60
N VAL A 129 -7.43 0.34 -7.41
CA VAL A 129 -7.59 -0.11 -8.79
C VAL A 129 -8.29 -1.49 -8.84
N GLY A 130 -9.21 -1.64 -9.79
CA GLY A 130 -10.02 -2.86 -9.92
C GLY A 130 -11.08 -3.06 -8.83
N ALA A 131 -11.45 -2.03 -8.04
CA ALA A 131 -12.44 -2.13 -6.96
C ALA A 131 -13.78 -2.77 -7.35
N GLN A 132 -14.22 -2.59 -8.60
CA GLN A 132 -15.44 -3.16 -9.16
C GLN A 132 -15.43 -4.70 -9.31
N ARG A 133 -14.27 -5.35 -9.07
CA ARG A 133 -14.10 -6.80 -9.22
C ARG A 133 -14.36 -7.60 -7.95
N GLY A 134 -14.75 -6.95 -6.84
CA GLY A 134 -14.99 -7.62 -5.56
C GLY A 134 -13.73 -8.36 -5.10
N GLU A 135 -13.85 -9.62 -4.67
CA GLU A 135 -12.72 -10.41 -4.12
C GLU A 135 -11.55 -10.61 -5.10
N ASN A 136 -11.81 -10.59 -6.41
CA ASN A 136 -10.78 -10.70 -7.44
C ASN A 136 -9.78 -9.53 -7.42
N ARG A 137 -10.06 -8.46 -6.67
CA ARG A 137 -9.13 -7.34 -6.42
C ARG A 137 -7.83 -7.74 -5.71
N GLN A 138 -7.78 -8.93 -5.09
CA GLN A 138 -6.53 -9.51 -4.57
C GLN A 138 -5.67 -10.15 -5.68
N HIS A 139 -6.22 -10.32 -6.89
CA HIS A 139 -5.56 -10.84 -8.09
C HIS A 139 -5.65 -9.81 -9.23
N LYS A 140 -5.16 -8.61 -8.96
CA LYS A 140 -5.11 -7.49 -9.91
C LYS A 140 -4.32 -7.86 -11.16
N LYS A 141 -4.74 -7.31 -12.29
CA LYS A 141 -4.12 -7.55 -13.59
C LYS A 141 -3.33 -6.33 -14.04
N ALA A 142 -2.09 -6.54 -14.47
CA ALA A 142 -1.28 -5.49 -15.08
C ALA A 142 -0.87 -5.86 -16.51
N LEU A 143 -1.00 -4.91 -17.44
CA LEU A 143 -0.45 -5.01 -18.79
C LEU A 143 0.73 -4.06 -18.92
N ILE A 144 1.88 -4.59 -19.30
CA ILE A 144 3.11 -3.82 -19.48
C ILE A 144 3.60 -4.06 -20.90
N LEU A 145 3.62 -3.00 -21.71
CA LEU A 145 4.03 -3.04 -23.11
C LEU A 145 5.31 -2.24 -23.31
N ALA A 146 6.29 -2.87 -23.95
CA ALA A 146 7.57 -2.27 -24.34
C ALA A 146 7.89 -2.56 -25.81
N PRO A 147 7.25 -1.88 -26.78
CA PRO A 147 7.43 -2.14 -28.20
C PRO A 147 8.83 -1.78 -28.73
N TYR A 148 9.63 -1.06 -27.94
CA TYR A 148 10.96 -0.60 -28.29
C TYR A 148 12.04 -1.01 -27.28
N GLU A 149 11.84 -2.10 -26.53
CA GLU A 149 12.85 -2.57 -25.56
C GLU A 149 14.24 -2.70 -26.22
N TRP A 150 14.29 -3.12 -27.48
CA TRP A 150 15.53 -3.24 -28.26
C TRP A 150 16.30 -1.92 -28.48
N GLN A 151 15.67 -0.76 -28.32
CA GLN A 151 16.32 0.56 -28.42
C GLN A 151 16.74 1.13 -27.07
N PHE A 152 16.28 0.55 -25.97
CA PHE A 152 16.43 1.10 -24.64
C PHE A 152 17.17 0.11 -23.73
N GLU A 153 18.47 0.37 -23.49
CA GLU A 153 19.27 -0.48 -22.58
C GLU A 153 18.64 -0.62 -21.18
N ASN A 154 18.00 0.44 -20.69
CA ASN A 154 17.28 0.48 -19.41
C ASN A 154 15.83 0.94 -19.60
N ASP A 155 15.07 0.20 -20.42
CA ASP A 155 13.63 0.43 -20.60
C ASP A 155 12.90 0.53 -19.25
N ASP A 156 12.17 1.62 -19.06
CA ASP A 156 11.43 1.95 -17.84
C ASP A 156 10.21 1.05 -17.63
N ALA A 157 9.71 0.34 -18.66
CA ALA A 157 8.72 -0.73 -18.50
C ALA A 157 9.21 -1.89 -17.61
N LYS A 158 10.53 -2.06 -17.42
CA LYS A 158 11.09 -3.05 -16.50
C LYS A 158 10.84 -2.70 -15.04
N VAL A 159 10.64 -1.42 -14.71
CA VAL A 159 10.34 -0.96 -13.35
C VAL A 159 9.07 -1.62 -12.79
N PRO A 160 7.87 -1.39 -13.37
CA PRO A 160 6.65 -2.03 -12.85
C PRO A 160 6.74 -3.54 -12.91
N TYR A 161 7.33 -4.13 -13.97
CA TYR A 161 7.44 -5.58 -14.08
C TYR A 161 8.25 -6.18 -12.93
N SER A 162 9.42 -5.60 -12.63
CA SER A 162 10.31 -6.10 -11.59
C SER A 162 9.70 -5.99 -10.19
N LYS A 163 8.98 -4.90 -9.89
CA LYS A 163 8.40 -4.64 -8.57
C LYS A 163 7.07 -5.38 -8.36
N LEU A 164 6.25 -5.53 -9.40
CA LEU A 164 4.91 -6.12 -9.25
C LEU A 164 4.90 -7.65 -9.40
N LYS A 165 5.82 -8.28 -10.15
CA LYS A 165 5.74 -9.72 -10.49
C LYS A 165 5.63 -10.65 -9.28
N ASN A 166 6.20 -10.24 -8.14
CA ASN A 166 6.18 -10.99 -6.89
C ASN A 166 5.29 -10.34 -5.83
N HIS A 167 4.67 -9.20 -6.15
CA HIS A 167 3.77 -8.52 -5.22
C HIS A 167 2.46 -9.32 -5.13
N ARG A 168 1.98 -9.57 -3.90
CA ARG A 168 0.80 -10.41 -3.63
C ARG A 168 -0.39 -10.11 -4.55
N ASN A 169 -0.70 -8.81 -4.75
CA ASN A 169 -1.87 -8.39 -5.51
C ASN A 169 -1.75 -8.64 -7.02
N TYR A 170 -0.56 -8.89 -7.57
CA TYR A 170 -0.32 -9.04 -9.00
C TYR A 170 0.38 -10.36 -9.37
N LYS A 171 0.75 -11.18 -8.38
CA LYS A 171 1.51 -12.41 -8.58
C LYS A 171 0.80 -13.31 -9.59
N GLY A 172 1.50 -13.68 -10.66
CA GLY A 172 0.96 -14.51 -11.75
C GLY A 172 0.01 -13.80 -12.73
N ASN A 173 -0.33 -12.53 -12.51
CA ASN A 173 -1.32 -11.77 -13.27
C ASN A 173 -0.73 -10.54 -13.99
N ILE A 174 0.54 -10.60 -14.35
CA ILE A 174 1.22 -9.55 -15.12
C ILE A 174 1.51 -10.06 -16.52
N ASN A 175 0.97 -9.36 -17.52
CA ASN A 175 1.26 -9.60 -18.91
C ASN A 175 2.32 -8.58 -19.37
N TYR A 176 3.59 -9.01 -19.37
CA TYR A 176 4.70 -8.22 -19.91
C TYR A 176 4.99 -8.66 -21.34
N LYS A 177 4.80 -7.76 -22.30
CA LYS A 177 5.12 -8.01 -23.72
C LYS A 177 6.10 -6.97 -24.23
N SER A 178 7.12 -7.45 -24.94
CA SER A 178 8.14 -6.59 -25.52
C SER A 178 8.68 -7.11 -26.84
N ASN A 179 9.16 -6.18 -27.67
CA ASN A 179 9.95 -6.49 -28.85
C ASN A 179 11.43 -6.38 -28.47
N LYS A 180 12.08 -7.52 -28.25
CA LYS A 180 13.50 -7.59 -27.82
C LYS A 180 14.50 -7.28 -28.93
N THR A 181 14.06 -7.36 -30.18
CA THR A 181 14.83 -6.97 -31.36
C THR A 181 13.97 -6.11 -32.28
N GLU A 182 14.60 -5.37 -33.17
CA GLU A 182 13.89 -4.51 -34.13
C GLU A 182 12.88 -5.26 -35.01
N ALA A 183 13.18 -6.53 -35.33
CA ALA A 183 12.35 -7.39 -36.17
C ALA A 183 11.28 -8.17 -35.37
N SER A 184 11.31 -8.14 -34.04
CA SER A 184 10.32 -8.83 -33.21
C SER A 184 8.95 -8.16 -33.33
N GLN A 185 7.88 -8.95 -33.37
CA GLN A 185 6.48 -8.50 -33.43
C GLN A 185 5.63 -9.26 -32.41
N ASN A 186 5.99 -9.15 -31.13
CA ASN A 186 5.31 -9.85 -30.03
C ASN A 186 4.08 -9.09 -29.51
N ILE A 187 3.97 -7.82 -29.88
CA ILE A 187 2.85 -6.93 -29.51
C ILE A 187 1.94 -6.82 -30.73
N THR A 188 0.64 -6.96 -30.49
CA THR A 188 -0.40 -6.96 -31.51
C THR A 188 -1.44 -5.87 -31.23
N ILE A 189 -2.31 -5.58 -32.20
CA ILE A 189 -3.41 -4.62 -31.98
C ILE A 189 -4.36 -5.06 -30.85
N ASP A 190 -4.53 -6.36 -30.64
CA ASP A 190 -5.42 -6.89 -29.60
C ASP A 190 -4.90 -6.58 -28.20
N ASP A 191 -3.59 -6.49 -28.02
CA ASP A 191 -2.99 -6.03 -26.77
C ASP A 191 -3.45 -4.60 -26.43
N TYR A 192 -3.50 -3.72 -27.43
CA TYR A 192 -3.94 -2.33 -27.29
C TYR A 192 -5.45 -2.16 -27.17
N LEU A 193 -6.26 -3.13 -27.57
CA LEU A 193 -7.72 -3.14 -27.41
C LEU A 193 -8.15 -3.75 -26.07
N SER A 194 -7.26 -4.50 -25.43
CA SER A 194 -7.52 -5.19 -24.16
C SER A 194 -7.28 -4.33 -22.90
N PHE A 195 -6.97 -3.04 -23.01
CA PHE A 195 -6.57 -2.24 -21.83
C PHE A 195 -7.64 -2.23 -20.74
N ASN A 196 -8.92 -2.31 -21.10
CA ASN A 196 -10.01 -2.36 -20.13
C ASN A 196 -9.99 -3.63 -19.25
N ASP A 197 -9.32 -4.70 -19.68
CA ASP A 197 -9.19 -5.95 -18.95
C ASP A 197 -8.15 -5.90 -17.83
N TYR A 198 -7.34 -4.84 -17.77
CA TYR A 198 -6.25 -4.68 -16.80
C TYR A 198 -6.54 -3.54 -15.84
N ASP A 199 -6.14 -3.68 -14.58
CA ASP A 199 -6.34 -2.65 -13.55
C ASP A 199 -5.25 -1.56 -13.65
N MET A 200 -4.06 -1.96 -14.11
CA MET A 200 -2.95 -1.07 -14.45
C MET A 200 -2.43 -1.36 -15.86
N VAL A 201 -2.21 -0.31 -16.64
CA VAL A 201 -1.56 -0.38 -17.95
C VAL A 201 -0.34 0.52 -17.98
N TYR A 202 0.81 -0.06 -18.33
CA TYR A 202 2.06 0.66 -18.55
C TYR A 202 2.50 0.48 -20.00
N LEU A 203 2.73 1.59 -20.70
CA LEU A 203 3.24 1.60 -22.07
C LEU A 203 4.51 2.43 -22.14
N SER A 204 5.67 1.77 -22.27
CA SER A 204 6.92 2.43 -22.64
C SER A 204 7.06 2.40 -24.15
N SER A 205 7.03 3.56 -24.80
CA SER A 205 7.09 3.65 -26.26
C SER A 205 7.67 4.99 -26.72
N HIS A 206 7.82 5.14 -28.03
CA HIS A 206 8.06 6.46 -28.62
C HIS A 206 6.77 7.26 -28.73
N GLY A 207 6.93 8.56 -28.58
CA GLY A 207 5.87 9.53 -28.83
C GLY A 207 6.41 10.66 -29.67
N SER A 208 5.54 11.26 -30.48
CA SER A 208 5.88 12.44 -31.25
C SER A 208 4.69 13.38 -31.38
N LYS A 209 5.00 14.65 -31.61
CA LYS A 209 4.07 15.58 -32.25
C LYS A 209 4.19 15.39 -33.76
N THR A 210 3.11 15.05 -34.44
CA THR A 210 3.03 15.32 -35.87
C THR A 210 1.80 16.17 -36.16
N CYS A 211 2.03 17.32 -36.79
CA CYS A 211 0.98 17.97 -37.56
C CYS A 211 0.97 17.28 -38.91
N ASN A 212 -0.20 17.06 -39.53
CA ASN A 212 -0.37 16.29 -40.77
C ASN A 212 0.89 16.31 -41.67
N MET A 213 1.55 15.16 -41.78
CA MET A 213 2.75 15.02 -42.60
C MET A 213 2.39 15.07 -44.08
N LYS A 214 3.11 15.89 -44.85
CA LYS A 214 3.09 15.88 -46.31
C LYS A 214 4.51 15.56 -46.80
N GLY A 215 4.81 14.28 -46.96
CA GLY A 215 6.19 13.81 -47.19
C GLY A 215 7.06 13.94 -45.93
N ASP A 216 8.36 14.25 -46.11
CA ASP A 216 9.37 14.32 -45.03
C ASP A 216 9.38 15.66 -44.26
N ALA A 217 8.44 16.58 -44.52
CA ALA A 217 8.39 17.91 -43.92
C ALA A 217 7.12 18.12 -43.07
N ILE A 218 7.31 18.65 -41.87
CA ILE A 218 6.25 18.98 -40.91
C ILE A 218 5.69 20.38 -41.26
N GLU A 219 4.48 20.45 -41.82
CA GLU A 219 3.72 21.70 -41.88
C GLU A 219 2.82 21.82 -40.63
N SER A 220 3.07 22.85 -39.81
CA SER A 220 2.22 23.21 -38.68
C SER A 220 0.87 23.74 -39.16
N THR A 221 -0.04 22.84 -39.53
CA THR A 221 -1.46 23.13 -39.77
C THR A 221 -2.29 22.88 -38.51
N SER A 222 -3.52 23.37 -38.46
CA SER A 222 -4.48 23.26 -37.34
C SER A 222 -4.90 21.82 -36.93
N ASN A 223 -4.26 20.79 -37.49
CA ASN A 223 -4.49 19.36 -37.23
C ASN A 223 -3.22 18.71 -36.65
N CYS A 224 -2.74 19.19 -35.50
CA CYS A 224 -1.66 18.55 -34.74
C CYS A 224 -2.26 17.61 -33.69
N HIS A 225 -1.72 16.40 -33.60
CA HIS A 225 -2.09 15.43 -32.56
C HIS A 225 -0.84 14.90 -31.85
N SER A 226 -1.03 14.35 -30.65
CA SER A 226 -0.06 13.44 -30.05
C SER A 226 -0.11 12.08 -30.75
N TYR A 227 1.04 11.51 -31.08
CA TYR A 227 1.17 10.20 -31.71
C TYR A 227 1.94 9.31 -30.76
N ILE A 228 1.35 8.16 -30.42
CA ILE A 228 2.01 7.10 -29.67
C ILE A 228 2.36 5.99 -30.65
N SER A 229 3.65 5.66 -30.71
CA SER A 229 4.12 4.59 -31.57
C SER A 229 3.66 3.24 -31.04
N SER A 230 3.19 2.36 -31.92
CA SER A 230 2.69 1.03 -31.51
C SER A 230 3.79 -0.03 -31.48
N GLY A 231 4.91 0.20 -32.17
CA GLY A 231 5.91 -0.83 -32.49
C GLY A 231 5.39 -1.97 -33.37
N ILE A 232 4.15 -1.89 -33.88
CA ILE A 232 3.60 -2.80 -34.86
C ILE A 232 4.08 -2.34 -36.23
N LYS A 233 5.05 -3.08 -36.78
CA LYS A 233 5.69 -2.77 -38.06
C LYS A 233 5.01 -3.56 -39.18
N PHE A 234 5.01 -2.99 -40.38
CA PHE A 234 4.49 -3.63 -41.58
C PHE A 234 5.34 -3.28 -42.79
N ARG A 235 5.40 -4.18 -43.77
CA ARG A 235 5.97 -3.89 -45.09
C ARG A 235 4.97 -3.15 -45.96
N LYS A 236 5.45 -2.40 -46.95
CA LYS A 236 4.60 -1.64 -47.88
C LYS A 236 3.52 -2.51 -48.56
N ASN A 237 3.84 -3.75 -48.89
CA ASN A 237 2.92 -4.72 -49.50
C ASN A 237 1.94 -5.36 -48.50
N GLU A 238 2.19 -5.30 -47.19
CA GLU A 238 1.32 -5.83 -46.12
C GLU A 238 0.33 -4.78 -45.61
N ARG A 239 0.54 -3.51 -45.96
CA ARG A 239 -0.25 -2.37 -45.47
C ARG A 239 -1.76 -2.55 -45.70
N GLN A 240 -2.18 -3.05 -46.86
CA GLN A 240 -3.60 -3.25 -47.16
C GLN A 240 -4.23 -4.31 -46.25
N GLN A 241 -3.52 -5.42 -45.99
CA GLN A 241 -3.99 -6.48 -45.10
C GLN A 241 -4.16 -5.96 -43.67
N LEU A 242 -3.22 -5.13 -43.20
CA LEU A 242 -3.34 -4.47 -41.90
C LEU A 242 -4.54 -3.52 -41.83
N PHE A 243 -4.79 -2.74 -42.89
CA PHE A 243 -5.99 -1.91 -42.98
C PHE A 243 -7.28 -2.74 -42.91
N ASP A 244 -7.34 -3.84 -43.65
CA ASP A 244 -8.52 -4.72 -43.67
C ASP A 244 -8.74 -5.38 -42.30
N LEU A 245 -7.66 -5.76 -41.60
CA LEU A 245 -7.70 -6.27 -40.23
C LEU A 245 -8.23 -5.22 -39.23
N LEU A 246 -7.73 -3.98 -39.32
CA LEU A 246 -8.18 -2.90 -38.45
C LEU A 246 -9.65 -2.55 -38.72
N LYS A 247 -10.05 -2.54 -39.99
CA LYS A 247 -11.45 -2.30 -40.40
C LYS A 247 -12.37 -3.42 -39.91
N SER A 248 -11.98 -4.69 -40.02
CA SER A 248 -12.79 -5.82 -39.56
C SER A 248 -12.99 -5.81 -38.03
N LYS A 249 -12.00 -5.30 -37.29
CA LYS A 249 -12.07 -5.07 -35.84
C LYS A 249 -12.68 -3.70 -35.46
N ASN A 250 -13.18 -2.93 -36.43
CA ASN A 250 -13.71 -1.56 -36.26
C ASN A 250 -12.74 -0.60 -35.51
N VAL A 251 -11.43 -0.79 -35.68
CA VAL A 251 -10.41 0.04 -35.05
C VAL A 251 -10.30 1.35 -35.81
N ARG A 252 -10.37 2.47 -35.07
CA ARG A 252 -10.30 3.84 -35.59
C ARG A 252 -9.23 4.63 -34.85
N GLY A 253 -8.86 5.80 -35.36
CA GLY A 253 -7.84 6.65 -34.72
C GLY A 253 -6.41 6.12 -34.87
N ILE A 254 -6.14 5.41 -35.97
CA ILE A 254 -4.80 4.96 -36.34
C ILE A 254 -4.24 5.90 -37.39
N ALA A 255 -2.98 6.29 -37.24
CA ALA A 255 -2.19 6.92 -38.29
C ALA A 255 -1.12 5.94 -38.80
N PHE A 256 -0.81 6.02 -40.08
CA PHE A 256 0.17 5.13 -40.73
C PHE A 256 1.38 5.93 -41.18
N GLY A 257 2.54 5.57 -40.67
CA GLY A 257 3.82 5.96 -41.27
C GLY A 257 4.16 5.04 -42.45
N GLU A 258 5.43 5.08 -42.87
CA GLU A 258 5.91 4.28 -44.00
C GLU A 258 5.99 2.78 -43.67
N ALA A 259 6.36 2.44 -42.44
CA ALA A 259 6.60 1.05 -42.01
C ALA A 259 6.01 0.72 -40.63
N GLU A 260 5.20 1.61 -40.06
CA GLU A 260 4.66 1.48 -38.71
C GLU A 260 3.31 2.19 -38.56
N MET A 261 2.47 1.69 -37.64
CA MET A 261 1.24 2.36 -37.20
C MET A 261 1.41 3.10 -35.87
N PHE A 262 0.66 4.19 -35.73
CA PHE A 262 0.66 5.08 -34.57
C PHE A 262 -0.77 5.27 -34.07
N PHE A 263 -0.93 5.41 -32.75
CA PHE A 263 -2.18 5.77 -32.11
C PHE A 263 -2.26 7.28 -31.93
N ILE A 264 -3.33 7.89 -32.43
CA ILE A 264 -3.73 9.25 -32.04
C ILE A 264 -4.77 9.18 -30.91
N PRO A 265 -5.05 10.25 -30.14
CA PRO A 265 -5.95 10.15 -28.98
C PRO A 265 -7.34 9.60 -29.33
N LYS A 266 -7.81 9.88 -30.56
CA LYS A 266 -9.05 9.33 -31.12
C LYS A 266 -9.10 7.80 -31.13
N PHE A 267 -7.97 7.08 -31.10
CA PHE A 267 -7.97 5.63 -30.90
C PHE A 267 -8.61 5.27 -29.57
N PHE A 268 -8.13 5.87 -28.48
CA PHE A 268 -8.58 5.53 -27.12
C PHE A 268 -10.07 5.86 -26.91
N SER A 269 -10.55 7.00 -27.40
CA SER A 269 -11.98 7.34 -27.28
C SER A 269 -12.91 6.51 -28.16
N ASN A 270 -12.39 5.88 -29.22
CA ASN A 270 -13.19 4.93 -30.02
C ASN A 270 -13.10 3.49 -29.49
N ALA A 271 -11.94 3.09 -28.97
CA ALA A 271 -11.72 1.75 -28.44
C ALA A 271 -12.39 1.58 -27.06
N TYR A 272 -12.50 2.66 -26.29
CA TYR A 272 -12.99 2.64 -24.92
C TYR A 272 -14.11 3.67 -24.71
N SER A 273 -15.30 3.18 -24.38
CA SER A 273 -16.42 4.04 -23.98
C SER A 273 -16.25 4.58 -22.56
N GLU A 274 -15.75 3.74 -21.65
CA GLU A 274 -15.53 4.06 -20.24
C GLU A 274 -14.38 3.19 -19.68
N LEU A 275 -13.51 3.81 -18.87
CA LEU A 275 -12.39 3.17 -18.19
C LEU A 275 -12.50 3.46 -16.69
N ASN A 276 -13.07 2.50 -15.95
CA ASN A 276 -13.39 2.68 -14.53
C ASN A 276 -12.36 2.05 -13.58
N ASN A 277 -11.93 2.79 -12.55
CA ASN A 277 -10.99 2.35 -11.50
C ASN A 277 -9.66 1.82 -12.08
N LYS A 278 -9.03 2.63 -12.95
CA LYS A 278 -7.83 2.26 -13.72
C LYS A 278 -6.65 3.19 -13.46
N LEU A 279 -5.45 2.63 -13.56
CA LEU A 279 -4.21 3.38 -13.67
C LEU A 279 -3.58 3.19 -15.05
N PHE A 280 -3.33 4.30 -15.75
CA PHE A 280 -2.60 4.32 -17.02
C PHE A 280 -1.29 5.08 -16.85
N ILE A 281 -0.20 4.51 -17.37
CA ILE A 281 1.11 5.17 -17.44
C ILE A 281 1.61 5.05 -18.87
N PHE A 282 1.60 6.16 -19.61
CA PHE A 282 2.13 6.24 -20.97
C PHE A 282 3.47 6.96 -20.93
N SER A 283 4.55 6.17 -20.85
CA SER A 283 5.91 6.67 -20.94
C SER A 283 6.33 6.79 -22.39
N ALA A 284 5.92 7.89 -23.01
CA ALA A 284 6.33 8.26 -24.36
C ALA A 284 6.55 9.78 -24.46
N CYS A 285 7.42 10.20 -25.37
CA CYS A 285 7.78 11.61 -25.52
C CYS A 285 6.61 12.47 -26.04
N GLN A 286 6.54 13.72 -25.58
CA GLN A 286 5.71 14.79 -26.19
C GLN A 286 4.19 14.54 -26.21
N LEU A 287 3.66 13.75 -25.28
CA LEU A 287 2.24 13.46 -25.19
C LEU A 287 1.38 14.60 -24.62
N GLY A 288 1.99 15.60 -23.98
CA GLY A 288 1.27 16.73 -23.38
C GLY A 288 1.30 18.04 -24.14
N GLN A 289 1.96 18.12 -25.30
CA GLN A 289 2.12 19.38 -26.04
C GLN A 289 0.78 19.98 -26.51
N GLU A 290 -0.11 19.15 -27.04
CA GLU A 290 -1.41 19.60 -27.59
C GLU A 290 -2.56 19.48 -26.56
N GLY A 291 -2.31 18.83 -25.42
CA GLY A 291 -3.30 18.54 -24.38
C GLY A 291 -4.46 17.65 -24.86
N ASP A 292 -4.38 17.04 -26.03
CA ASP A 292 -5.41 16.21 -26.66
C ASP A 292 -5.52 14.82 -26.00
N LEU A 293 -4.39 14.20 -25.62
CA LEU A 293 -4.39 12.95 -24.85
C LEU A 293 -5.03 13.14 -23.48
N GLY A 294 -4.62 14.18 -22.73
CA GLY A 294 -5.20 14.52 -21.44
C GLY A 294 -6.70 14.74 -21.52
N ARG A 295 -7.18 15.55 -22.48
CA ARG A 295 -8.61 15.76 -22.74
C ARG A 295 -9.35 14.46 -23.09
N THR A 296 -8.73 13.61 -23.90
CA THR A 296 -9.34 12.32 -24.26
C THR A 296 -9.55 11.44 -23.04
N PHE A 297 -8.53 11.28 -22.19
CA PHE A 297 -8.63 10.50 -20.97
C PHE A 297 -9.56 11.14 -19.93
N SER A 298 -9.64 12.47 -19.83
CA SER A 298 -10.68 13.13 -19.03
C SER A 298 -12.10 12.79 -19.48
N GLY A 299 -12.29 12.52 -20.78
CA GLY A 299 -13.57 12.08 -21.34
C GLY A 299 -13.93 10.64 -20.98
N ILE A 300 -12.97 9.71 -21.10
CA ILE A 300 -13.23 8.26 -20.98
C ILE A 300 -12.93 7.65 -19.60
N LEU A 301 -12.06 8.27 -18.79
CA LEU A 301 -11.80 7.80 -17.43
C LEU A 301 -13.02 8.05 -16.53
N LYS A 302 -13.24 7.13 -15.60
CA LYS A 302 -14.08 7.30 -14.42
C LYS A 302 -13.30 6.75 -13.24
N ASN A 303 -13.04 7.56 -12.23
CA ASN A 303 -12.22 7.15 -11.07
C ASN A 303 -10.87 6.55 -11.49
N GLY A 304 -9.94 7.37 -11.94
CA GLY A 304 -8.65 6.87 -12.41
C GLY A 304 -7.61 7.94 -12.68
N GLN A 305 -6.40 7.50 -12.98
CA GLN A 305 -5.27 8.37 -13.30
C GLN A 305 -4.59 7.95 -14.61
N LEU A 306 -4.17 8.94 -15.38
CA LEU A 306 -3.26 8.81 -16.50
C LEU A 306 -1.98 9.62 -16.20
N PHE A 307 -0.83 8.97 -16.29
CA PHE A 307 0.49 9.61 -16.26
C PHE A 307 1.12 9.64 -17.66
N TYR A 308 1.67 10.77 -18.06
CA TYR A 308 2.27 10.97 -19.39
C TYR A 308 3.28 12.11 -19.41
N TRP A 309 4.24 12.08 -20.35
CA TRP A 309 5.26 13.13 -20.46
C TRP A 309 4.79 14.30 -21.34
N GLN A 310 4.94 15.52 -20.82
CA GLN A 310 4.64 16.75 -21.55
C GLN A 310 5.57 16.92 -22.77
N ASN A 311 6.86 16.67 -22.58
CA ASN A 311 7.95 16.96 -23.51
C ASN A 311 8.80 15.70 -23.76
N THR A 312 9.96 15.84 -24.40
CA THR A 312 10.89 14.73 -24.69
C THR A 312 11.64 14.32 -23.42
N ILE A 313 11.50 13.08 -22.97
CA ILE A 313 12.20 12.59 -21.76
C ILE A 313 13.34 11.66 -22.14
N ALA A 314 14.45 11.71 -21.40
CA ALA A 314 15.50 10.70 -21.51
C ALA A 314 15.09 9.44 -20.75
N VAL A 315 15.34 8.27 -21.34
CA VAL A 315 14.93 6.96 -20.78
C VAL A 315 15.41 6.77 -19.34
N LYS A 316 16.64 7.18 -19.02
CA LYS A 316 17.20 7.09 -17.66
C LYS A 316 16.42 7.91 -16.64
N ASP A 317 15.88 9.07 -17.03
CA ASP A 317 15.13 9.92 -16.13
C ASP A 317 13.69 9.44 -15.98
N ALA A 318 13.09 8.91 -17.06
CA ALA A 318 11.81 8.22 -16.98
C ALA A 318 11.89 7.01 -16.04
N PHE A 319 12.94 6.20 -16.17
CA PHE A 319 13.20 5.07 -15.28
C PHE A 319 13.25 5.50 -13.82
N LYS A 320 14.04 6.52 -13.47
CA LYS A 320 14.16 7.01 -12.08
C LYS A 320 12.84 7.56 -11.54
N ALA A 321 12.10 8.30 -12.36
CA ALA A 321 10.81 8.87 -11.97
C ALA A 321 9.82 7.77 -11.62
N PHE A 322 9.64 6.78 -12.50
CA PHE A 322 8.71 5.70 -12.25
C PHE A 322 9.21 4.72 -11.18
N ASP A 323 10.53 4.50 -11.05
CA ASP A 323 11.09 3.70 -9.96
C ASP A 323 10.74 4.29 -8.60
N ASN A 324 10.93 5.62 -8.44
CA ASN A 324 10.52 6.33 -7.24
C ASN A 324 9.01 6.27 -7.02
N MET A 325 8.20 6.55 -8.05
CA MET A 325 6.75 6.55 -7.94
C MET A 325 6.20 5.17 -7.52
N PHE A 326 6.73 4.07 -8.09
CA PHE A 326 6.33 2.73 -7.68
C PHE A 326 6.82 2.35 -6.29
N ASP A 327 8.00 2.81 -5.85
CA ASP A 327 8.43 2.60 -4.47
C ASP A 327 7.51 3.26 -3.47
N ARG A 328 7.06 4.48 -3.76
CA ARG A 328 6.08 5.18 -2.94
C ARG A 328 4.75 4.42 -2.88
N MET A 329 4.21 4.03 -4.03
CA MET A 329 2.93 3.30 -4.09
C MET A 329 2.98 1.91 -3.44
N LEU A 330 4.11 1.19 -3.52
CA LEU A 330 4.21 -0.19 -3.04
C LEU A 330 4.76 -0.30 -1.62
N GLN A 331 5.77 0.49 -1.26
CA GLN A 331 6.41 0.39 0.06
C GLN A 331 5.72 1.26 1.11
N TYR A 332 5.17 2.41 0.71
CA TYR A 332 4.43 3.30 1.61
C TYR A 332 2.92 3.14 1.46
N GLY A 333 2.46 2.40 0.44
CA GLY A 333 1.04 2.22 0.15
C GLY A 333 0.36 3.52 -0.28
N GLU A 334 1.08 4.49 -0.84
CA GLU A 334 0.48 5.75 -1.25
C GLU A 334 -0.42 5.58 -2.49
N THR A 335 -1.48 6.40 -2.57
CA THR A 335 -2.26 6.53 -3.81
C THR A 335 -1.38 7.07 -4.93
N ALA A 336 -1.73 6.79 -6.19
CA ALA A 336 -0.95 7.27 -7.34
C ALA A 336 -0.82 8.81 -7.39
N PRO A 337 -1.86 9.62 -7.10
CA PRO A 337 -1.71 11.06 -6.96
C PRO A 337 -0.74 11.47 -5.84
N THR A 338 -0.85 10.88 -4.65
CA THR A 338 0.04 11.19 -3.51
C THR A 338 1.49 10.80 -3.81
N ALA A 339 1.71 9.64 -4.42
CA ALA A 339 3.03 9.19 -4.85
C ALA A 339 3.65 10.15 -5.87
N PHE A 340 2.85 10.66 -6.80
CA PHE A 340 3.27 11.69 -7.75
C PHE A 340 3.57 13.02 -7.07
N GLU A 341 2.76 13.47 -6.12
CA GLU A 341 2.94 14.71 -5.35
C GLU A 341 4.17 14.68 -4.44
N ASN A 342 4.46 13.52 -3.85
CA ASN A 342 5.60 13.33 -2.95
C ASN A 342 6.89 12.89 -3.67
N MET A 343 6.81 12.57 -4.96
CA MET A 343 8.01 12.35 -5.78
C MET A 343 8.85 13.65 -5.83
N PRO A 344 10.19 13.59 -5.67
CA PRO A 344 11.07 14.75 -5.79
C PRO A 344 10.82 15.57 -7.06
N ASP A 345 10.81 16.90 -6.93
CA ASP A 345 10.50 17.78 -8.06
C ASP A 345 11.46 17.57 -9.24
N ASN A 346 12.74 17.28 -9.00
CA ASN A 346 13.73 16.97 -10.04
C ASN A 346 13.49 15.64 -10.80
N LEU A 347 12.50 14.83 -10.39
CA LEU A 347 12.07 13.62 -11.10
C LEU A 347 10.76 13.82 -11.87
N LYS A 348 10.08 14.97 -11.73
CA LYS A 348 8.75 15.19 -12.32
C LYS A 348 8.51 16.57 -12.93
N LYS A 349 9.29 17.57 -12.54
CA LYS A 349 9.25 18.95 -13.04
C LYS A 349 10.65 19.40 -13.42
N ASN A 350 10.73 20.26 -14.42
CA ASN A 350 11.97 20.91 -14.83
C ASN A 350 13.14 19.93 -15.04
N ILE A 351 12.86 18.74 -15.57
CA ILE A 351 13.91 17.75 -15.85
C ILE A 351 14.68 18.25 -17.08
N PRO A 352 15.97 18.58 -16.96
CA PRO A 352 16.71 19.20 -18.04
C PRO A 352 16.98 18.18 -19.15
N LEU A 353 16.79 18.61 -20.40
CA LEU A 353 17.25 17.90 -21.59
C LEU A 353 18.00 18.88 -22.46
N TYR A 354 19.25 18.56 -22.77
CA TYR A 354 20.06 19.35 -23.67
C TYR A 354 19.77 18.95 -25.12
N LYS A 355 19.18 19.87 -25.88
CA LYS A 355 18.97 19.67 -27.32
C LYS A 355 20.09 20.38 -28.07
N SER A 356 20.89 19.63 -28.83
CA SER A 356 21.88 20.21 -29.75
C SER A 356 21.16 20.95 -30.88
N GLU A 357 21.37 22.26 -30.99
CA GLU A 357 21.00 23.00 -32.19
C GLU A 357 22.11 22.88 -33.24
N LYS A 358 21.92 21.92 -34.18
CA LYS A 358 22.82 21.68 -35.32
C LYS A 358 23.16 22.94 -36.15
N LYS A 359 22.35 24.01 -36.07
CA LYS A 359 22.53 25.24 -36.85
C LYS A 359 23.42 26.30 -36.19
N ARG A 360 23.65 26.24 -34.86
CA ARG A 360 24.44 27.24 -34.12
C ARG A 360 25.64 26.68 -33.37
N GLY A 361 25.69 25.36 -33.15
CA GLY A 361 26.73 24.75 -32.31
C GLY A 361 26.43 24.87 -30.80
N ASP A 362 25.33 25.52 -30.44
CA ASP A 362 24.88 25.72 -29.06
C ASP A 362 23.90 24.61 -28.63
N SER A 363 23.85 24.31 -27.34
CA SER A 363 22.81 23.49 -26.73
C SER A 363 21.72 24.39 -26.14
N VAL A 364 20.45 24.10 -26.45
CA VAL A 364 19.32 24.73 -25.78
C VAL A 364 18.84 23.77 -24.69
N GLU A 365 18.81 24.25 -23.45
CA GLU A 365 18.20 23.53 -22.34
C GLU A 365 16.68 23.59 -22.49
N VAL A 366 16.04 22.42 -22.64
CA VAL A 366 14.59 22.29 -22.61
C VAL A 366 14.18 21.50 -21.39
N PHE A 367 13.06 21.86 -20.78
CA PHE A 367 12.58 21.28 -19.53
C PHE A 367 11.43 20.31 -19.77
N ASN A 368 11.47 19.17 -19.09
CA ASN A 368 10.43 18.15 -19.19
C ASN A 368 9.60 18.04 -17.91
N TYR A 369 8.36 17.60 -18.08
CA TYR A 369 7.38 17.51 -17.02
C TYR A 369 6.62 16.20 -17.15
N LEU A 370 6.53 15.43 -16.07
CA LEU A 370 5.54 14.38 -15.93
C LEU A 370 4.21 15.04 -15.60
N LYS A 371 3.16 14.67 -16.34
CA LYS A 371 1.80 15.14 -16.12
C LYS A 371 0.94 14.00 -15.62
N MET A 372 -0.05 14.38 -14.83
CA MET A 372 -1.11 13.52 -14.35
C MET A 372 -2.44 14.12 -14.82
N ALA A 373 -3.29 13.31 -15.43
CA ALA A 373 -4.71 13.60 -15.60
C ALA A 373 -5.49 12.70 -14.64
N THR A 374 -6.29 13.30 -13.77
CA THR A 374 -7.09 12.61 -12.75
C THR A 374 -8.56 12.88 -12.98
N LYS A 375 -9.40 11.88 -12.75
CA LYS A 375 -10.84 12.03 -12.70
C LYS A 375 -11.41 11.15 -11.60
N GLY A 376 -12.10 11.74 -10.63
CA GLY A 376 -12.65 11.05 -9.47
C GLY A 376 -11.56 10.57 -8.49
N HIS A 377 -11.80 9.43 -7.86
CA HIS A 377 -11.03 8.95 -6.70
C HIS A 377 -9.52 8.79 -6.91
N ALA A 378 -8.75 9.07 -5.85
CA ALA A 378 -7.32 8.81 -5.80
C ALA A 378 -7.06 7.29 -5.67
N MET A 379 -6.30 6.68 -6.59
CA MET A 379 -6.23 5.22 -6.66
C MET A 379 -4.98 4.65 -5.98
N HIS A 380 -5.18 3.69 -5.08
CA HIS A 380 -4.17 2.74 -4.65
C HIS A 380 -3.98 1.67 -5.72
N ILE A 381 -2.73 1.32 -6.02
CA ILE A 381 -2.43 0.22 -6.95
C ILE A 381 -2.42 -1.15 -6.25
N ILE A 382 -2.38 -1.18 -4.92
CA ILE A 382 -2.39 -2.37 -4.08
C ILE A 382 -3.53 -2.30 -3.07
N GLU A 383 -3.84 -3.43 -2.44
CA GLU A 383 -4.72 -3.43 -1.29
C GLU A 383 -3.96 -2.89 -0.07
N PRO A 384 -4.42 -1.81 0.60
CA PRO A 384 -3.68 -1.16 1.68
C PRO A 384 -3.90 -1.81 3.04
N ILE A 385 -4.31 -3.08 3.07
CA ILE A 385 -4.56 -3.85 4.28
C ILE A 385 -4.00 -5.26 4.15
N SER A 386 -3.39 -5.79 5.21
CA SER A 386 -2.80 -7.13 5.24
C SER A 386 -3.06 -7.80 6.57
N PHE A 387 -3.39 -9.10 6.59
CA PHE A 387 -3.27 -9.91 7.79
C PHE A 387 -1.79 -10.20 8.05
N ILE A 388 -1.35 -9.99 9.28
CA ILE A 388 0.02 -10.25 9.73
C ILE A 388 0.00 -11.39 10.74
N ASP A 389 0.86 -12.38 10.51
CA ASP A 389 1.18 -13.36 11.52
C ASP A 389 2.05 -12.66 12.59
N GLU A 390 1.49 -12.52 13.79
CA GLU A 390 2.11 -11.80 14.90
C GLU A 390 3.48 -12.39 15.29
N LYS A 391 3.67 -13.68 15.06
CA LYS A 391 4.92 -14.37 15.37
C LYS A 391 5.96 -14.15 14.30
N THR A 392 5.62 -14.32 13.03
CA THR A 392 6.57 -14.13 11.92
C THR A 392 6.79 -12.64 11.61
N LYS A 393 5.87 -11.76 12.02
CA LYS A 393 5.79 -10.34 11.62
C LYS A 393 5.75 -10.15 10.10
N LYS A 394 5.32 -11.20 9.38
CA LYS A 394 5.12 -11.23 7.93
C LYS A 394 3.64 -11.41 7.64
N GLU A 395 3.27 -11.18 6.39
CA GLU A 395 1.91 -11.43 5.92
C GLU A 395 1.52 -12.90 6.14
N LEU A 396 0.31 -13.10 6.68
CA LEU A 396 -0.28 -14.41 6.90
C LEU A 396 -0.43 -15.15 5.56
N GLN A 397 -0.15 -16.46 5.53
CA GLN A 397 -0.19 -17.27 4.31
C GLN A 397 -1.42 -18.17 4.30
N GLU A 398 -1.94 -18.48 3.11
CA GLU A 398 -3.08 -19.40 2.96
C GLU A 398 -2.80 -20.76 3.62
N ASP A 399 -3.85 -21.36 4.16
CA ASP A 399 -3.87 -22.67 4.82
C ASP A 399 -2.96 -22.78 6.06
N THR A 400 -2.44 -21.65 6.55
CA THR A 400 -1.73 -21.60 7.84
C THR A 400 -2.68 -21.99 8.97
N VAL A 401 -2.23 -22.85 9.87
CA VAL A 401 -2.98 -23.16 11.11
C VAL A 401 -3.01 -21.91 11.98
N TYR A 402 -4.21 -21.39 12.25
CA TYR A 402 -4.40 -20.16 13.00
C TYR A 402 -4.75 -20.46 14.47
N PRO A 403 -4.19 -19.71 15.44
CA PRO A 403 -4.38 -19.98 16.86
C PRO A 403 -5.74 -19.45 17.36
N PHE A 404 -6.82 -20.16 17.04
CA PHE A 404 -8.13 -19.91 17.64
C PHE A 404 -8.15 -20.38 19.11
N GLU A 405 -8.74 -19.57 19.98
CA GLU A 405 -8.86 -19.82 21.42
C GLU A 405 -10.28 -20.30 21.73
N GLY A 406 -10.41 -21.51 22.28
CA GLY A 406 -11.71 -22.11 22.56
C GLY A 406 -11.66 -23.63 22.52
N ILE A 407 -12.82 -24.27 22.65
CA ILE A 407 -13.01 -25.68 22.28
C ILE A 407 -13.79 -25.65 20.98
N LEU A 408 -13.34 -26.43 20.00
CA LEU A 408 -14.02 -26.57 18.71
C LEU A 408 -15.16 -27.58 18.86
N GLU A 409 -16.28 -27.33 18.19
CA GLU A 409 -17.46 -28.20 18.12
C GLU A 409 -18.20 -28.40 19.47
N ASP A 410 -18.12 -27.42 20.39
CA ASP A 410 -18.84 -27.40 21.67
C ASP A 410 -20.08 -26.47 21.71
N ASP A 411 -20.51 -25.98 20.55
CA ASP A 411 -21.57 -24.99 20.38
C ASP A 411 -21.29 -23.63 21.08
N GLN A 412 -20.07 -23.36 21.55
CA GLN A 412 -19.65 -22.05 22.07
C GLN A 412 -18.78 -21.30 21.05
N PRO A 413 -18.85 -19.96 21.01
CA PRO A 413 -17.97 -19.18 20.14
C PRO A 413 -16.50 -19.23 20.55
N GLU A 414 -15.59 -19.37 19.59
CA GLU A 414 -14.16 -19.15 19.82
C GLU A 414 -13.82 -17.66 19.86
N GLU A 415 -12.60 -17.39 20.31
CA GLU A 415 -11.95 -16.08 20.26
C GLU A 415 -10.66 -16.16 19.45
N ALA A 416 -10.22 -15.03 18.90
CA ALA A 416 -8.88 -14.94 18.34
C ALA A 416 -8.33 -13.52 18.37
N SER A 417 -7.01 -13.40 18.35
CA SER A 417 -6.34 -12.12 18.15
C SER A 417 -5.94 -11.95 16.69
N PHE A 418 -6.16 -10.77 16.11
CA PHE A 418 -5.85 -10.45 14.72
C PHE A 418 -4.90 -9.27 14.64
N THR A 419 -3.76 -9.43 13.96
CA THR A 419 -2.85 -8.32 13.66
C THR A 419 -2.98 -7.93 12.20
N LEU A 420 -3.24 -6.65 11.95
CA LEU A 420 -3.43 -6.07 10.63
C LEU A 420 -2.35 -5.02 10.38
N GLU A 421 -1.88 -4.94 9.14
CA GLU A 421 -1.01 -3.86 8.67
C GLU A 421 -1.79 -3.02 7.66
N PHE A 422 -1.95 -1.74 7.96
CA PHE A 422 -2.57 -0.72 7.14
C PHE A 422 -1.48 0.16 6.52
N LEU A 423 -1.59 0.45 5.23
CA LEU A 423 -0.61 1.23 4.49
C LEU A 423 -1.25 2.48 3.85
N GLY A 424 -0.44 3.49 3.58
CA GLY A 424 -0.82 4.67 2.80
C GLY A 424 -1.26 5.88 3.59
N TYR A 425 -1.42 5.74 4.92
CA TYR A 425 -2.00 6.77 5.77
C TYR A 425 -1.28 6.88 7.11
N THR A 426 -1.13 8.10 7.61
CA THR A 426 -0.69 8.34 8.99
C THR A 426 -1.84 8.06 9.96
N ALA A 427 -1.51 7.84 11.24
CA ALA A 427 -2.53 7.71 12.29
C ALA A 427 -3.45 8.95 12.33
N GLN A 428 -2.86 10.15 12.18
CA GLN A 428 -3.59 11.41 12.13
C GLN A 428 -4.56 11.46 10.93
N GLU A 429 -4.12 11.06 9.73
CA GLU A 429 -5.01 11.05 8.55
C GLU A 429 -6.16 10.06 8.69
N MET A 430 -5.92 8.92 9.34
CA MET A 430 -6.96 7.93 9.60
C MET A 430 -8.00 8.46 10.60
N GLU A 431 -7.55 9.17 11.64
CA GLU A 431 -8.43 9.83 12.61
C GLU A 431 -9.23 10.97 11.98
N GLU A 432 -8.56 11.91 11.32
CA GLU A 432 -9.19 13.07 10.67
C GLU A 432 -10.23 12.67 9.63
N LYS A 433 -9.98 11.58 8.91
CA LYS A 433 -10.89 11.06 7.86
C LYS A 433 -11.85 10.00 8.37
N SER A 434 -11.89 9.75 9.69
CA SER A 434 -12.79 8.76 10.31
C SER A 434 -12.71 7.38 9.66
N MET A 435 -11.50 6.94 9.31
CA MET A 435 -11.30 5.62 8.70
C MET A 435 -11.52 4.52 9.73
N SER A 436 -12.11 3.41 9.30
CA SER A 436 -12.53 2.34 10.19
C SER A 436 -12.23 0.95 9.63
N PHE A 437 -12.36 -0.05 10.49
CA PHE A 437 -12.04 -1.43 10.17
C PHE A 437 -13.22 -2.36 10.45
N SER A 438 -13.47 -3.28 9.51
CA SER A 438 -14.43 -4.39 9.71
C SER A 438 -13.75 -5.72 9.46
N LEU A 439 -14.14 -6.73 10.24
CA LEU A 439 -13.65 -8.11 10.13
C LEU A 439 -14.85 -9.05 10.00
N LYS A 440 -14.77 -9.95 9.02
CA LYS A 440 -15.69 -11.07 8.86
C LYS A 440 -14.96 -12.40 8.95
N VAL A 441 -15.63 -13.38 9.54
CA VAL A 441 -15.16 -14.76 9.68
C VAL A 441 -16.25 -15.67 9.11
N ASP A 442 -15.92 -16.41 8.06
CA ASP A 442 -16.87 -17.20 7.25
C ASP A 442 -18.11 -16.40 6.82
N GLY A 443 -17.90 -15.13 6.45
CA GLY A 443 -18.96 -14.20 6.04
C GLY A 443 -19.73 -13.54 7.19
N ASN A 444 -19.56 -13.98 8.45
CA ASN A 444 -20.18 -13.36 9.62
C ASN A 444 -19.36 -12.18 10.12
N THR A 445 -20.00 -11.03 10.30
CA THR A 445 -19.34 -9.82 10.81
C THR A 445 -19.05 -9.93 12.31
N VAL A 446 -17.76 -10.00 12.65
CA VAL A 446 -17.28 -10.09 14.04
C VAL A 446 -16.90 -8.72 14.60
N LEU A 447 -16.27 -7.88 13.77
CA LEU A 447 -16.02 -6.46 14.01
C LEU A 447 -16.63 -5.64 12.89
N ASP A 448 -17.29 -4.54 13.23
CA ASP A 448 -18.03 -3.70 12.28
C ASP A 448 -17.67 -2.24 12.49
N HIS A 449 -17.09 -1.61 11.45
CA HIS A 449 -16.71 -0.19 11.42
C HIS A 449 -16.03 0.31 12.70
N VAL A 450 -15.10 -0.49 13.23
CA VAL A 450 -14.35 -0.17 14.45
C VAL A 450 -13.32 0.90 14.13
N ALA A 451 -13.42 2.05 14.79
CA ALA A 451 -12.33 3.03 14.84
C ALA A 451 -11.21 2.48 15.72
N PHE A 452 -9.98 2.61 15.26
CA PHE A 452 -8.79 2.13 15.97
C PHE A 452 -7.76 3.25 16.18
N VAL A 453 -8.06 4.47 15.75
CA VAL A 453 -7.29 5.67 16.07
C VAL A 453 -8.25 6.79 16.51
N PRO A 454 -7.84 7.65 17.47
CA PRO A 454 -6.59 7.59 18.23
C PRO A 454 -6.60 6.43 19.24
N ASP A 455 -5.44 5.83 19.50
CA ASP A 455 -5.26 4.81 20.54
C ASP A 455 -5.19 5.52 21.91
N ALA A 456 -6.35 5.76 22.51
CA ALA A 456 -6.51 6.60 23.70
C ALA A 456 -6.75 5.79 24.99
N ASP A 457 -7.15 4.52 24.89
CA ASP A 457 -7.46 3.67 26.04
C ASP A 457 -6.45 2.52 26.16
N PRO A 458 -5.46 2.60 27.06
CA PRO A 458 -4.46 1.54 27.23
C PRO A 458 -5.03 0.24 27.82
N TYR A 459 -6.30 0.23 28.21
CA TYR A 459 -7.00 -0.94 28.74
C TYR A 459 -7.95 -1.59 27.75
N ASP A 460 -8.09 -1.03 26.54
CA ASP A 460 -8.88 -1.68 25.51
C ASP A 460 -8.14 -2.88 24.90
N ASN A 461 -8.87 -3.65 24.09
CA ASN A 461 -8.33 -4.83 23.41
C ASN A 461 -7.70 -4.48 22.05
N ILE A 462 -7.37 -3.21 21.81
CA ILE A 462 -6.75 -2.74 20.59
C ILE A 462 -5.32 -2.29 20.93
N GLU A 463 -4.38 -2.60 20.06
CA GLU A 463 -3.01 -2.12 20.23
C GLU A 463 -2.53 -1.55 18.91
N VAL A 464 -2.22 -0.26 18.90
CA VAL A 464 -1.75 0.44 17.70
C VAL A 464 -0.26 0.69 17.79
N LYS A 465 0.46 0.28 16.75
CA LYS A 465 1.90 0.49 16.62
C LYS A 465 2.23 1.12 15.28
N THR A 466 3.15 2.07 15.29
CA THR A 466 3.78 2.53 14.05
C THR A 466 4.53 1.37 13.40
N GLY A 467 4.36 1.22 12.09
CA GLY A 467 5.06 0.26 11.27
C GLY A 467 6.47 0.70 10.94
N LYS A 468 6.97 0.28 9.76
CA LYS A 468 8.34 0.60 9.32
C LYS A 468 8.54 2.08 8.99
N ASN A 469 7.45 2.82 8.76
CA ASN A 469 7.44 4.25 8.50
C ASN A 469 6.10 4.85 8.99
N GLU A 470 5.97 6.17 8.93
CA GLU A 470 4.81 6.93 9.42
C GLU A 470 3.50 6.66 8.68
N LYS A 471 3.55 6.08 7.46
CA LYS A 471 2.38 5.73 6.63
C LYS A 471 1.99 4.25 6.76
N ILE A 472 2.64 3.52 7.67
CA ILE A 472 2.31 2.13 7.96
C ILE A 472 1.88 2.07 9.42
N THR A 473 0.68 1.56 9.66
CA THR A 473 0.15 1.35 11.01
C THR A 473 -0.17 -0.12 11.19
N ARG A 474 0.26 -0.70 12.30
CA ARG A 474 -0.09 -2.05 12.71
C ARG A 474 -1.09 -1.97 13.84
N VAL A 475 -2.18 -2.72 13.71
CA VAL A 475 -3.23 -2.77 14.73
C VAL A 475 -3.44 -4.22 15.11
N THR A 476 -3.39 -4.50 16.41
CA THR A 476 -3.72 -5.82 16.94
C THR A 476 -5.04 -5.73 17.70
N PHE A 477 -6.07 -6.42 17.22
CA PHE A 477 -7.33 -6.63 17.93
C PHE A 477 -7.23 -7.93 18.72
N LYS A 478 -7.27 -7.86 20.06
CA LYS A 478 -7.10 -8.99 20.98
C LYS A 478 -8.45 -9.60 21.35
N SER A 479 -8.48 -10.92 21.57
CA SER A 479 -9.65 -11.65 22.08
C SER A 479 -10.96 -11.29 21.37
N VAL A 480 -10.93 -11.23 20.03
CA VAL A 480 -12.11 -10.95 19.21
C VAL A 480 -12.99 -12.20 19.24
N ASN A 481 -14.19 -12.06 19.79
CA ASN A 481 -15.20 -13.13 19.79
C ASN A 481 -15.71 -13.38 18.37
N LEU A 482 -15.59 -14.62 17.90
CA LEU A 482 -15.92 -15.01 16.53
C LEU A 482 -17.41 -15.23 16.30
N LYS A 483 -18.23 -15.19 17.37
CA LYS A 483 -19.69 -15.36 17.39
C LYS A 483 -20.17 -16.65 16.71
N LYS A 484 -19.30 -17.66 16.64
CA LYS A 484 -19.52 -18.92 15.95
C LYS A 484 -18.54 -19.94 16.53
N ASP A 485 -19.01 -21.17 16.63
CA ASP A 485 -18.23 -22.39 16.88
C ASP A 485 -17.59 -22.90 15.55
N LEU A 486 -16.29 -23.14 15.58
CA LEU A 486 -15.47 -23.52 14.45
C LEU A 486 -15.27 -25.04 14.40
N LYS A 487 -15.26 -25.60 13.19
CA LYS A 487 -15.05 -27.04 12.99
C LYS A 487 -13.58 -27.42 13.07
N LYS A 488 -13.29 -28.60 13.61
CA LYS A 488 -11.96 -29.22 13.56
C LYS A 488 -11.50 -29.45 12.12
N ASN A 489 -10.19 -29.35 11.88
CA ASN A 489 -9.54 -29.60 10.59
C ASN A 489 -10.20 -28.90 9.40
N SER A 490 -10.81 -27.74 9.63
CA SER A 490 -11.57 -27.01 8.63
C SER A 490 -10.76 -25.82 8.08
N LYS A 491 -11.28 -25.22 7.00
CA LYS A 491 -10.82 -23.93 6.50
C LYS A 491 -11.75 -22.84 7.00
N VAL A 492 -11.18 -21.75 7.48
CA VAL A 492 -11.87 -20.57 7.96
C VAL A 492 -11.50 -19.40 7.06
N LYS A 493 -12.50 -18.75 6.47
CA LYS A 493 -12.32 -17.58 5.62
C LYS A 493 -12.29 -16.33 6.50
N LEU A 494 -11.16 -15.63 6.50
CA LEU A 494 -11.01 -14.33 7.14
C LEU A 494 -11.11 -13.23 6.08
N GLU A 495 -11.95 -12.23 6.33
CA GLU A 495 -12.13 -11.08 5.43
C GLU A 495 -12.01 -9.78 6.21
N ALA A 496 -11.07 -8.94 5.80
CA ALA A 496 -10.77 -7.67 6.43
C ALA A 496 -11.08 -6.52 5.47
N PHE A 497 -11.76 -5.50 5.98
CA PHE A 497 -12.18 -4.32 5.23
C PHE A 497 -11.61 -3.08 5.93
N PHE A 498 -10.87 -2.27 5.17
CA PHE A 498 -10.37 -0.98 5.64
C PHE A 498 -11.15 0.13 4.95
N HIS A 499 -12.09 0.75 5.67
CA HIS A 499 -13.00 1.72 5.12
C HIS A 499 -12.32 3.09 5.07
N PHE A 500 -12.08 3.61 3.85
CA PHE A 500 -11.68 5.00 3.66
C PHE A 500 -12.88 5.94 3.86
N ASN A 501 -14.07 5.44 3.51
CA ASN A 501 -15.39 5.97 3.80
C ASN A 501 -16.43 4.83 3.59
N GLU A 502 -17.72 5.16 3.66
CA GLU A 502 -18.83 4.19 3.48
C GLU A 502 -18.78 3.43 2.14
N GLU A 503 -18.40 4.11 1.06
CA GLU A 503 -18.45 3.55 -0.30
C GLU A 503 -17.12 2.94 -0.76
N ASN A 504 -15.99 3.39 -0.19
CA ASN A 504 -14.65 3.07 -0.66
C ASN A 504 -13.83 2.43 0.45
N TYR A 505 -13.26 1.26 0.14
CA TYR A 505 -12.53 0.45 1.13
C TYR A 505 -11.37 -0.32 0.50
N GLY A 506 -10.34 -0.60 1.30
CA GLY A 506 -9.34 -1.67 1.15
C GLY A 506 -9.90 -3.03 1.58
N TYR A 507 -9.44 -4.15 1.01
CA TYR A 507 -10.01 -5.48 1.27
C TYR A 507 -8.91 -6.52 1.24
N GLN A 508 -8.90 -7.42 2.21
CA GLN A 508 -8.06 -8.60 2.24
C GLN A 508 -8.90 -9.83 2.55
N MET A 509 -8.64 -10.92 1.85
CA MET A 509 -9.22 -12.23 2.13
C MET A 509 -8.12 -13.26 2.24
N ILE A 510 -8.27 -14.16 3.21
CA ILE A 510 -7.36 -15.29 3.39
C ILE A 510 -8.11 -16.47 4.00
N ASN A 511 -7.78 -17.68 3.56
CA ASN A 511 -8.26 -18.90 4.17
C ASN A 511 -7.17 -19.45 5.11
N VAL A 512 -7.53 -19.68 6.37
CA VAL A 512 -6.66 -20.29 7.38
C VAL A 512 -7.24 -21.63 7.82
N SER A 513 -6.47 -22.47 8.53
CA SER A 513 -6.95 -23.74 9.06
C SER A 513 -7.09 -23.73 10.58
N THR A 514 -8.07 -24.45 11.11
CA THR A 514 -8.19 -24.73 12.55
C THR A 514 -7.24 -25.83 13.04
N GLY A 515 -6.75 -26.70 12.14
CA GLY A 515 -5.93 -27.86 12.53
C GLY A 515 -6.69 -28.94 13.34
N SER A 516 -5.97 -29.95 13.84
CA SER A 516 -6.49 -30.97 14.77
C SER A 516 -6.15 -30.54 16.18
N SER A 517 -7.15 -30.30 17.02
CA SER A 517 -6.96 -29.98 18.43
C SER A 517 -6.72 -31.23 19.28
N ASP A 518 -7.16 -32.42 18.83
CA ASP A 518 -6.92 -33.68 19.54
C ASP A 518 -5.51 -34.20 19.32
N MET A 519 -4.92 -34.71 20.40
CA MET A 519 -3.52 -35.11 20.41
C MET A 519 -3.27 -36.30 21.32
N ARG A 520 -2.51 -37.28 20.85
CA ARG A 520 -1.77 -38.20 21.70
C ARG A 520 -0.32 -37.73 21.80
N ILE A 521 0.21 -37.68 23.01
CA ILE A 521 1.55 -37.22 23.32
C ILE A 521 2.27 -38.33 24.07
N VAL A 522 3.40 -38.79 23.53
CA VAL A 522 4.20 -39.86 24.13
C VAL A 522 5.51 -39.26 24.63
N MET A 523 5.68 -39.21 25.94
CA MET A 523 6.91 -38.76 26.59
C MET A 523 7.71 -39.98 27.06
N LYS A 524 8.94 -40.16 26.59
CA LYS A 524 9.87 -41.15 27.13
C LYS A 524 10.99 -40.43 27.86
N ALA A 525 11.35 -40.94 29.03
CA ALA A 525 12.50 -40.51 29.81
C ALA A 525 13.21 -41.77 30.36
N PRO A 526 14.43 -41.66 30.90
CA PRO A 526 15.14 -42.81 31.50
C PRO A 526 14.34 -43.54 32.59
N GLY A 527 13.41 -42.83 33.27
CA GLY A 527 12.55 -43.38 34.32
C GLY A 527 11.24 -44.02 33.83
N GLY A 528 10.90 -43.98 32.54
CA GLY A 528 9.66 -44.57 32.03
C GLY A 528 9.07 -43.87 30.80
N THR A 529 7.91 -44.34 30.37
CA THR A 529 7.10 -43.71 29.31
C THR A 529 5.81 -43.20 29.91
N ILE A 530 5.41 -41.98 29.54
CA ILE A 530 4.12 -41.38 29.87
C ILE A 530 3.38 -41.18 28.56
N ASN A 531 2.15 -41.69 28.47
CA ASN A 531 1.26 -41.33 27.36
C ASN A 531 0.20 -40.37 27.86
N MET A 532 0.12 -39.20 27.26
CA MET A 532 -0.98 -38.26 27.41
C MET A 532 -1.88 -38.32 26.20
N PHE A 533 -3.16 -38.16 26.44
CA PHE A 533 -4.19 -38.06 25.43
C PHE A 533 -4.96 -36.80 25.76
N PHE A 534 -5.12 -35.93 24.78
CA PHE A 534 -5.83 -34.68 24.88
C PHE A 534 -7.01 -34.74 23.91
N ASP A 535 -8.19 -34.71 24.50
CA ASP A 535 -9.48 -34.58 23.85
C ASP A 535 -9.86 -33.11 23.95
N ALA A 536 -9.81 -32.42 22.83
CA ALA A 536 -10.10 -31.01 22.81
C ALA A 536 -11.58 -30.73 23.10
N ASP A 537 -12.50 -31.61 22.68
CA ASP A 537 -13.96 -31.43 22.79
C ASP A 537 -14.39 -31.38 24.25
N ASN A 538 -13.85 -32.30 25.05
CA ASN A 538 -14.11 -32.31 26.49
C ASN A 538 -13.11 -31.45 27.27
N TYR A 539 -12.14 -30.84 26.58
CA TYR A 539 -10.90 -30.31 27.14
C TYR A 539 -10.32 -31.27 28.19
N GLY A 540 -10.40 -32.55 27.85
CA GLY A 540 -10.07 -33.66 28.71
C GLY A 540 -8.64 -34.06 28.46
N LEU A 541 -7.86 -34.17 29.53
CA LEU A 541 -6.53 -34.73 29.46
C LEU A 541 -6.49 -36.02 30.25
N LYS A 542 -6.02 -37.10 29.62
CA LYS A 542 -5.74 -38.38 30.27
C LYS A 542 -4.25 -38.61 30.20
N MET A 543 -3.62 -38.86 31.34
CA MET A 543 -2.21 -39.23 31.43
C MET A 543 -2.10 -40.64 31.98
N THR A 544 -1.28 -41.47 31.35
CA THR A 544 -1.00 -42.85 31.78
C THR A 544 0.48 -43.03 31.98
N HIS A 545 0.86 -43.66 33.10
CA HIS A 545 2.22 -44.07 33.42
C HIS A 545 2.25 -45.61 33.44
N PRO A 546 2.46 -46.27 32.29
CA PRO A 546 2.25 -47.71 32.16
C PRO A 546 3.14 -48.55 33.08
N SER A 547 4.37 -48.10 33.36
CA SER A 547 5.30 -48.79 34.26
C SER A 547 4.84 -48.80 35.72
N GLU A 548 3.99 -47.85 36.11
CA GLU A 548 3.46 -47.71 37.48
C GLU A 548 2.00 -48.14 37.58
N GLY A 549 1.36 -48.48 36.45
CA GLY A 549 -0.08 -48.77 36.39
C GLY A 549 -0.97 -47.59 36.78
N GLN A 550 -0.44 -46.36 36.76
CA GLN A 550 -1.17 -45.16 37.20
C GLN A 550 -1.83 -44.46 36.02
N THR A 551 -3.05 -43.97 36.23
CA THR A 551 -3.77 -43.11 35.30
C THR A 551 -4.26 -41.89 36.05
N MET A 552 -4.09 -40.73 35.43
CA MET A 552 -4.59 -39.45 35.90
C MET A 552 -5.44 -38.81 34.83
N TYR A 553 -6.43 -38.02 35.24
CA TYR A 553 -7.17 -37.17 34.33
C TYR A 553 -7.12 -35.72 34.77
N SER A 554 -7.36 -34.79 33.86
CA SER A 554 -7.66 -33.41 34.23
C SER A 554 -8.63 -32.77 33.25
N ASP A 555 -9.41 -31.82 33.75
CA ASP A 555 -10.50 -31.16 33.01
C ASP A 555 -10.27 -29.66 32.80
N ALA A 556 -11.21 -29.03 32.10
CA ALA A 556 -11.25 -27.59 31.81
C ALA A 556 -11.25 -26.70 33.06
N GLU A 557 -11.81 -27.18 34.18
CA GLU A 557 -11.93 -26.42 35.43
C GLU A 557 -10.63 -26.46 36.27
N GLY A 558 -9.63 -27.21 35.80
CA GLY A 558 -8.34 -27.39 36.45
C GLY A 558 -8.34 -28.43 37.56
N TYR A 559 -9.36 -29.29 37.63
CA TYR A 559 -9.32 -30.46 38.51
C TYR A 559 -8.40 -31.52 37.93
N VAL A 560 -7.71 -32.21 38.83
CA VAL A 560 -6.93 -33.40 38.55
C VAL A 560 -7.54 -34.58 39.28
N TYR A 561 -7.76 -35.67 38.55
CA TYR A 561 -8.41 -36.88 38.99
C TYR A 561 -7.36 -37.97 39.16
N VAL A 562 -7.30 -38.56 40.35
CA VAL A 562 -6.37 -39.63 40.73
C VAL A 562 -7.15 -40.77 41.35
N ASN A 563 -6.78 -42.01 41.03
CA ASN A 563 -7.34 -43.17 41.70
C ASN A 563 -6.53 -43.46 42.96
N VAL A 564 -7.17 -43.44 44.12
CA VAL A 564 -6.53 -43.72 45.40
C VAL A 564 -6.97 -45.10 45.90
N PRO A 565 -6.02 -46.02 46.17
CA PRO A 565 -6.32 -47.36 46.66
C PRO A 565 -7.25 -47.32 47.88
N GLY A 566 -8.34 -48.08 47.81
CA GLY A 566 -9.35 -48.16 48.88
C GLY A 566 -10.31 -46.97 48.99
N LYS A 567 -10.09 -45.86 48.26
CA LYS A 567 -10.96 -44.68 48.26
C LYS A 567 -11.62 -44.38 46.91
N GLY A 568 -11.15 -45.03 45.84
CA GLY A 568 -11.66 -44.81 44.48
C GLY A 568 -11.09 -43.55 43.83
N TRP A 569 -11.78 -43.03 42.82
CA TRP A 569 -11.36 -41.80 42.13
C TRP A 569 -11.64 -40.57 43.00
N MET A 570 -10.63 -39.72 43.14
CA MET A 570 -10.73 -38.44 43.82
C MET A 570 -10.28 -37.32 42.90
N LYS A 571 -10.90 -36.14 43.01
CA LYS A 571 -10.51 -34.95 42.26
C LYS A 571 -10.10 -33.78 43.16
N THR A 572 -9.08 -33.04 42.76
CA THR A 572 -8.59 -31.85 43.49
C THR A 572 -7.99 -30.83 42.54
N LYS A 573 -7.95 -29.55 42.91
CA LYS A 573 -7.21 -28.55 42.12
C LYS A 573 -5.73 -28.62 42.47
N LEU A 574 -4.88 -28.60 41.45
CA LEU A 574 -3.43 -28.76 41.62
C LEU A 574 -2.84 -27.71 42.58
N ALA A 575 -3.33 -26.46 42.54
CA ALA A 575 -2.93 -25.40 43.46
C ALA A 575 -3.24 -25.73 44.93
N GLN A 576 -4.35 -26.43 45.21
CA GLN A 576 -4.70 -26.86 46.57
C GLN A 576 -3.79 -28.02 47.03
N MET A 577 -3.48 -28.95 46.13
CA MET A 577 -2.57 -30.07 46.42
C MET A 577 -1.13 -29.60 46.68
N PHE A 578 -0.61 -28.67 45.87
CA PHE A 578 0.72 -28.08 46.07
C PHE A 578 0.76 -27.11 47.25
N GLY A 579 -0.32 -26.37 47.52
CA GLY A 579 -0.43 -25.55 48.74
C GLY A 579 -0.30 -26.39 50.01
N ALA A 580 -0.90 -27.58 50.03
CA ALA A 580 -0.75 -28.53 51.13
C ALA A 580 0.64 -29.18 51.21
N MET A 581 1.26 -29.47 50.07
CA MET A 581 2.60 -30.09 50.00
C MET A 581 3.74 -29.09 50.28
N ALA A 582 3.59 -27.82 49.91
CA ALA A 582 4.59 -26.77 50.14
C ALA A 582 4.81 -26.45 51.62
N GLN A 583 3.81 -26.74 52.47
CA GLN A 583 3.94 -26.67 53.93
C GLN A 583 4.68 -27.87 54.54
N LEU A 584 4.81 -28.99 53.81
CA LEU A 584 5.44 -30.23 54.27
C LEU A 584 6.86 -30.43 53.71
N VAL A 585 7.16 -29.89 52.53
CA VAL A 585 8.49 -29.90 51.91
C VAL A 585 8.70 -28.56 51.18
N PRO A 586 9.75 -27.77 51.52
CA PRO A 586 9.99 -26.48 50.87
C PRO A 586 10.60 -26.71 49.49
N ILE A 587 9.74 -26.96 48.50
CA ILE A 587 10.13 -27.04 47.10
C ILE A 587 10.11 -25.61 46.55
N LYS A 588 11.29 -25.05 46.24
CA LYS A 588 11.41 -23.79 45.48
C LYS A 588 11.07 -24.05 44.01
N MET A 589 9.78 -24.02 43.67
CA MET A 589 9.32 -23.80 42.31
C MET A 589 8.36 -22.60 42.33
N ASP A 590 8.65 -21.58 41.51
CA ASP A 590 7.75 -20.43 41.33
C ASP A 590 6.57 -20.83 40.43
N ILE A 591 5.62 -21.54 41.03
CA ILE A 591 4.36 -21.96 40.39
C ILE A 591 3.34 -20.80 40.42
N THR A 592 3.55 -19.82 41.29
CA THR A 592 2.73 -18.62 41.47
C THR A 592 2.76 -17.65 40.28
N GLY A 593 3.78 -17.70 39.43
CA GLY A 593 3.81 -16.98 38.15
C GLY A 593 2.93 -17.58 37.04
N LEU A 594 2.34 -18.77 37.24
CA LEU A 594 1.57 -19.48 36.22
C LEU A 594 0.06 -19.23 36.38
N LYS A 595 -0.42 -18.03 36.01
CA LYS A 595 -1.86 -17.84 35.81
C LYS A 595 -2.32 -18.69 34.63
N MET A 596 -3.40 -19.46 34.82
CA MET A 596 -4.09 -20.18 33.75
C MET A 596 -5.51 -19.63 33.61
N ASN A 597 -5.94 -19.40 32.37
CA ASN A 597 -7.30 -19.00 32.05
C ASN A 597 -8.24 -20.23 31.93
N LYS A 598 -7.71 -21.41 31.60
CA LYS A 598 -8.45 -22.68 31.44
C LYS A 598 -7.56 -23.92 31.68
N GLY A 599 -8.06 -24.93 32.40
CA GLY A 599 -7.39 -26.23 32.59
C GLY A 599 -6.38 -26.34 33.74
N SER A 600 -5.73 -27.52 33.81
CA SER A 600 -4.62 -27.82 34.73
C SER A 600 -3.26 -27.49 34.11
N VAL A 601 -2.19 -27.43 34.92
CA VAL A 601 -0.81 -27.20 34.43
C VAL A 601 -0.38 -28.20 33.35
N MET A 602 -0.94 -29.41 33.35
CA MET A 602 -0.60 -30.47 32.39
C MET A 602 -1.11 -30.14 30.98
N HIS A 603 -2.15 -29.31 30.85
CA HIS A 603 -2.66 -28.82 29.56
C HIS A 603 -1.67 -27.91 28.83
N LYS A 604 -0.61 -27.44 29.51
CA LYS A 604 0.47 -26.72 28.84
C LYS A 604 1.25 -27.58 27.87
N ILE A 605 1.26 -28.90 28.05
CA ILE A 605 2.01 -29.80 27.18
C ILE A 605 1.35 -29.93 25.79
N PRO A 606 0.04 -30.20 25.67
CA PRO A 606 -0.64 -30.08 24.38
C PRO A 606 -0.68 -28.63 23.86
N ALA A 607 -0.92 -27.62 24.71
CA ALA A 607 -0.92 -26.22 24.27
C ALA A 607 0.43 -25.78 23.68
N PHE A 608 1.54 -26.26 24.25
CA PHE A 608 2.88 -25.98 23.74
C PHE A 608 3.06 -26.41 22.28
N ALA A 609 2.41 -27.49 21.84
CA ALA A 609 2.48 -27.93 20.46
C ALA A 609 1.79 -26.98 19.48
N ALA A 610 0.79 -26.23 19.94
CA ALA A 610 0.19 -25.13 19.18
C ALA A 610 1.06 -23.86 19.26
N GLU A 611 1.75 -23.63 20.38
CA GLU A 611 2.58 -22.44 20.60
C GLU A 611 3.92 -22.49 19.83
N ILE A 612 4.58 -23.65 19.76
CA ILE A 612 5.88 -23.78 19.10
C ILE A 612 5.74 -24.08 17.60
N ASN A 613 6.41 -23.28 16.77
CA ASN A 613 6.41 -23.48 15.33
C ASN A 613 7.75 -23.13 14.69
N ILE A 614 7.91 -23.51 13.42
CA ILE A 614 9.14 -23.35 12.64
C ILE A 614 9.62 -21.89 12.67
N SER A 615 8.73 -20.92 12.47
CA SER A 615 9.15 -19.51 12.45
C SER A 615 9.66 -19.02 13.81
N MET A 616 9.19 -19.58 14.92
CA MET A 616 9.75 -19.28 16.25
C MET A 616 11.23 -19.60 16.29
N LEU A 617 11.54 -20.81 15.84
CA LEU A 617 12.86 -21.42 15.98
C LEU A 617 13.82 -20.87 14.93
N GLU A 618 13.33 -20.42 13.77
CA GLU A 618 14.17 -19.69 12.81
C GLU A 618 14.63 -18.32 13.33
N LYS A 619 13.88 -17.73 14.26
CA LYS A 619 14.19 -16.42 14.85
C LYS A 619 14.95 -16.49 16.16
N GLU A 620 14.99 -17.67 16.77
CA GLU A 620 15.62 -17.90 18.05
C GLU A 620 17.11 -18.18 17.84
N PRO A 621 18.03 -17.29 18.26
CA PRO A 621 19.47 -17.45 18.01
C PRO A 621 20.05 -18.77 18.53
N LYS A 622 19.40 -19.35 19.54
CA LYS A 622 19.78 -20.63 20.13
C LYS A 622 19.29 -21.83 19.33
N ALA A 623 18.30 -21.68 18.45
CA ALA A 623 17.81 -22.73 17.56
C ALA A 623 18.53 -22.72 16.21
N LYS A 624 19.14 -23.84 15.87
CA LYS A 624 19.81 -24.06 14.58
C LYS A 624 18.98 -25.02 13.74
N LYS A 625 18.48 -24.55 12.60
CA LYS A 625 17.82 -25.42 11.60
C LYS A 625 18.86 -26.36 10.98
N ILE A 626 18.60 -27.66 11.02
CA ILE A 626 19.52 -28.70 10.50
C ILE A 626 18.93 -29.49 9.32
N SER A 627 17.62 -29.43 9.09
CA SER A 627 16.98 -29.95 7.87
C SER A 627 15.67 -29.19 7.56
N GLY A 628 15.23 -29.23 6.30
CA GLY A 628 14.07 -28.46 5.80
C GLY A 628 14.32 -27.68 4.50
N GLY A 629 15.20 -28.17 3.62
CA GLY A 629 15.38 -27.67 2.26
C GLY A 629 14.38 -28.27 1.27
N ILE A 630 14.37 -27.76 0.04
CA ILE A 630 13.49 -28.22 -1.05
C ILE A 630 13.63 -29.75 -1.21
N GLY A 631 12.52 -30.48 -1.01
CA GLY A 631 12.46 -31.94 -1.15
C GLY A 631 12.56 -32.75 0.16
N THR A 632 12.71 -32.11 1.31
CA THR A 632 12.58 -32.81 2.62
C THR A 632 11.20 -32.58 3.23
N GLU A 633 10.47 -33.67 3.51
CA GLU A 633 9.12 -33.61 4.09
C GLU A 633 9.13 -33.00 5.50
N LYS A 634 10.15 -33.31 6.32
CA LYS A 634 10.25 -32.87 7.71
C LYS A 634 11.20 -31.68 7.90
N THR A 635 10.94 -30.87 8.92
CA THR A 635 11.81 -29.75 9.30
C THR A 635 12.38 -29.98 10.70
N VAL A 636 13.70 -29.84 10.88
CA VAL A 636 14.35 -30.15 12.16
C VAL A 636 15.23 -28.99 12.63
N PHE A 637 15.14 -28.67 13.92
CA PHE A 637 15.95 -27.70 14.63
C PHE A 637 16.72 -28.36 15.77
N ILE A 638 17.87 -27.80 16.12
CA ILE A 638 18.59 -28.07 17.38
C ILE A 638 18.63 -26.78 18.18
N TYR A 639 17.92 -26.74 19.30
CA TYR A 639 17.91 -25.64 20.27
C TYR A 639 19.00 -25.85 21.34
N GLU A 640 19.82 -24.82 21.55
CA GLU A 640 20.98 -24.80 22.47
C GLU A 640 21.97 -25.97 22.29
N GLY A 641 22.02 -26.58 21.10
CA GLY A 641 22.88 -27.74 20.84
C GLY A 641 22.44 -29.03 21.54
N ARG A 642 21.26 -29.05 22.17
CA ARG A 642 20.81 -30.15 23.04
C ARG A 642 19.44 -30.69 22.68
N LEU A 643 18.49 -29.81 22.42
CA LEU A 643 17.10 -30.16 22.16
C LEU A 643 16.84 -30.21 20.65
N THR A 644 16.55 -31.40 20.12
CA THR A 644 16.13 -31.58 18.74
C THR A 644 14.62 -31.42 18.63
N ILE A 645 14.17 -30.49 17.79
CA ILE A 645 12.75 -30.18 17.58
C ILE A 645 12.40 -30.51 16.14
N THR A 646 11.45 -31.40 15.92
CA THR A 646 11.06 -31.87 14.59
C THR A 646 9.62 -31.50 14.28
N PHE A 647 9.37 -31.07 13.04
CA PHE A 647 8.06 -30.80 12.47
C PHE A 647 7.77 -31.74 11.32
N ASP A 648 6.51 -32.16 11.22
CA ASP A 648 6.03 -33.05 10.17
C ASP A 648 5.88 -32.35 8.80
N SER A 649 5.39 -33.08 7.79
CA SER A 649 5.15 -32.57 6.44
C SER A 649 4.09 -31.47 6.36
N LYS A 650 3.17 -31.45 7.33
CA LYS A 650 2.14 -30.42 7.51
C LYS A 650 2.60 -29.28 8.41
N LYS A 651 3.89 -29.23 8.76
CA LYS A 651 4.54 -28.19 9.58
C LYS A 651 4.03 -28.15 11.03
N ARG A 652 3.47 -29.24 11.53
CA ARG A 652 3.04 -29.39 12.93
C ARG A 652 4.16 -29.97 13.77
N LEU A 653 4.22 -29.62 15.05
CA LEU A 653 5.24 -30.17 15.96
C LEU A 653 5.09 -31.69 16.01
N GLU A 654 6.14 -32.42 15.65
CA GLU A 654 6.16 -33.89 15.65
C GLU A 654 6.91 -34.42 16.87
N SER A 655 8.06 -33.84 17.22
CA SER A 655 8.82 -34.33 18.37
C SER A 655 9.79 -33.32 18.98
N LEU A 656 10.11 -33.53 20.26
CA LEU A 656 11.14 -32.85 21.04
C LEU A 656 12.07 -33.93 21.63
N VAL A 657 13.38 -33.86 21.42
CA VAL A 657 14.33 -34.89 21.86
C VAL A 657 15.55 -34.25 22.50
N GLU A 658 15.83 -34.56 23.76
CA GLU A 658 17.00 -34.07 24.50
C GLU A 658 17.55 -35.18 25.41
N ASN A 659 18.84 -35.53 25.27
CA ASN A 659 19.58 -36.39 26.21
C ASN A 659 18.85 -37.68 26.66
N GLY A 660 18.23 -38.40 25.72
CA GLY A 660 17.51 -39.65 26.01
C GLY A 660 16.07 -39.48 26.50
N ALA A 661 15.63 -38.24 26.74
CA ALA A 661 14.22 -37.89 26.83
C ALA A 661 13.67 -37.52 25.45
N ASN A 662 12.48 -38.01 25.11
CA ASN A 662 11.77 -37.59 23.91
C ASN A 662 10.28 -37.38 24.18
N ILE A 663 9.69 -36.40 23.52
CA ILE A 663 8.25 -36.15 23.48
C ILE A 663 7.84 -36.24 22.02
N HIS A 664 6.87 -37.08 21.72
CA HIS A 664 6.31 -37.25 20.39
C HIS A 664 4.85 -36.85 20.39
N TYR A 665 4.44 -36.11 19.37
CA TYR A 665 3.08 -35.61 19.20
C TYR A 665 2.43 -36.30 18.00
N TYR A 666 1.26 -36.87 18.24
CA TYR A 666 0.44 -37.56 17.26
C TYR A 666 -0.92 -36.86 17.23
N TYR A 667 -1.28 -36.29 16.08
CA TYR A 667 -2.55 -35.58 15.91
C TYR A 667 -3.60 -36.57 15.40
N GLU A 668 -4.37 -37.11 16.33
CA GLU A 668 -5.35 -38.19 16.15
C GLU A 668 -6.52 -37.96 17.11
N GLU A 669 -7.73 -38.28 16.65
CA GLU A 669 -8.98 -38.10 17.40
C GLU A 669 -8.92 -38.79 18.77
N GLN A 670 -9.36 -38.08 19.82
CA GLN A 670 -9.36 -38.57 21.20
C GLN A 670 -10.74 -38.42 21.80
N HIS A 671 -11.18 -39.43 22.53
CA HIS A 671 -12.40 -39.35 23.34
C HIS A 671 -12.09 -39.75 24.78
N ILE A 672 -12.22 -38.80 25.70
CA ILE A 672 -11.84 -38.96 27.11
C ILE A 672 -13.05 -38.72 28.00
N THR A 673 -13.58 -39.80 28.55
CA THR A 673 -14.60 -39.75 29.60
C THR A 673 -13.94 -39.59 30.96
N MET A 674 -14.29 -38.53 31.68
CA MET A 674 -13.79 -38.31 33.05
C MET A 674 -14.38 -39.32 34.03
N PRO A 675 -13.58 -39.88 34.96
CA PRO A 675 -14.11 -40.76 35.98
C PRO A 675 -14.99 -40.00 36.98
N SER A 676 -16.08 -40.61 37.43
CA SER A 676 -16.84 -40.09 38.57
C SER A 676 -15.96 -40.11 39.82
N ALA A 677 -15.72 -38.94 40.42
CA ALA A 677 -14.73 -38.76 41.46
C ALA A 677 -15.25 -37.89 42.61
N GLN A 678 -14.83 -38.23 43.82
CA GLN A 678 -15.13 -37.45 45.02
C GLN A 678 -14.17 -36.27 45.13
N THR A 679 -14.68 -35.07 45.40
CA THR A 679 -13.83 -33.89 45.61
C THR A 679 -13.06 -34.03 46.93
N LEU A 680 -11.74 -33.93 46.86
CA LEU A 680 -10.89 -33.91 48.04
C LEU A 680 -10.93 -32.53 48.69
N THR A 681 -11.80 -32.34 49.68
CA THR A 681 -11.76 -31.16 50.57
C THR A 681 -10.73 -31.38 51.66
N MET A 682 -9.60 -30.68 51.58
CA MET A 682 -8.69 -30.60 52.73
C MET A 682 -9.26 -29.62 53.76
N SER A 683 -9.38 -30.05 55.00
CA SER A 683 -9.71 -29.18 56.12
C SER A 683 -8.67 -28.05 56.19
N SER A 684 -9.12 -26.80 56.31
CA SER A 684 -8.20 -25.67 56.54
C SER A 684 -7.49 -25.88 57.87
N PHE A 685 -6.22 -26.28 57.85
CA PHE A 685 -5.39 -26.20 59.04
C PHE A 685 -4.96 -24.75 59.22
N ILE A 686 -5.78 -23.99 59.95
CA ILE A 686 -5.38 -22.71 60.53
C ILE A 686 -4.52 -23.05 61.75
N ASN A 687 -3.22 -22.80 61.65
CA ASN A 687 -2.36 -22.33 62.73
C ASN A 687 -1.09 -21.71 62.15
#